data_AF-A0AA35NR59-F1
#
_entry.id   AF-A0AA35NR59-F1
#
_cell.length_a   1.000
_cell.length_b   1.000
_cell.length_c   1.000
_cell.angle_alpha   90.00
_cell.angle_beta   90.00
_cell.angle_gamma   90.00
#
_symmetry.space_group_name_H-M   'P 1'
#
loop_
_entity.id
_entity.type
_entity.pdbx_description
1 polymer ?
#
loop_
_entity_poly.entity_id
_entity_poly.type
_entity_poly.pdbx_seq_one_letter_code
_entity_poly.pdbx_strand_id
1 'polypeptide(L)'
;MVKKRIKNGSGKEQDDDEGKLEVDVEISTQEEENDEKHTRGDGQDKAKDEQISIRSPIQKNIEEVDKPSQKESQLIEVSPNVGKDARQEFDSSGEAENDATKADITSTDSKAPADDKQEEDLSLKISQGPFRISTLLDNVPSNLTYTCCEAYDNHIFLGTTTGDLLHYFELERGNYMLVSQTKFDAESNSKIEKILLLPKVEGALILCNNELVLFILPEFAPRPNTTRLKGINDVVICNFSRSSKAYRIYAFHAEGVRLLKISANSLILAKTFDFKLIDKACAHEETLMISKLNNYELINLKSSQVIPLFRISETDEELEPIITTFNEENEFLVCSGGGSYESGAIALVVNHQGDIIKGTIVLKNYPRNVTVEFPYIVVESGFQSVDIYSALPNEESQLLQSITSPISDLKISKTDKIFTNVNSSEDFKMKLFNKLRLQPLTHSDNKFRIERERAFVEKSYEEKTSLIIYNSFGIHLLVPTPMVLSFTSCEESEIDNIEDQLKKLAKRKITTFEKIEANYLMSLLLFLMMLHYDHIEDEVMKKWCDFSDKVDIRILFYLFDWKVYSEIWCFHGLVDIIERLKSLKLSNKCENLIKMILMMKSKLKKRERTGLLANDFDDIMKTIDITSFNLRLRAKQTVSIDMFEHESYDEIIKEINLRGDELPRRNLLIQIYKEKGNFLEPLNLLKKANDYESLISFIEENIKNLPEDYVKETLIDDLILILRQNNENTEEGKIEQILKILTMAGVNKNEFLDRIPEEDISLRVSFIEKLGVQNSNDSKFLFNYYLTKLREIISQDKIWSILEHFIEEYKDDLEYDKTDITNFINIKLKHTLTCERFSKYYEKCEILKLEKKEDEAFIKFTFDEISKIDKEHVLSLLFFSNDLMNWISSKELLKIFLSFNDFRSVEKLTGKQDLIAVMTRYLEISPSNYSIDLVTNLLRRNFELLDDVETQLMVFKTIPSVFPLQSISESLLKIIIQYQVKKEESNLRKSLLKNQISISDEVSRNFENPE
;
A
#
# COMPACT_ATOMS: atom_id res chain seq x y z
N MET A 1 26.67 -36.15 -39.23
CA MET A 1 26.13 -35.95 -40.60
C MET A 1 24.72 -35.36 -40.52
N VAL A 2 24.30 -34.63 -41.56
CA VAL A 2 22.91 -34.49 -42.08
C VAL A 2 21.71 -34.39 -41.08
N LYS A 3 21.20 -33.15 -40.95
CA LYS A 3 19.79 -32.66 -40.91
C LYS A 3 18.79 -33.25 -39.86
N LYS A 4 18.00 -32.48 -39.08
CA LYS A 4 17.29 -31.17 -39.22
C LYS A 4 15.84 -31.26 -39.77
N ARG A 5 14.85 -31.22 -38.86
CA ARG A 5 13.45 -30.69 -38.97
C ARG A 5 12.87 -30.69 -37.53
N ILE A 6 12.27 -29.67 -36.91
CA ILE A 6 11.60 -28.39 -37.29
C ILE A 6 10.09 -28.50 -37.57
N LYS A 7 9.32 -28.25 -36.48
CA LYS A 7 8.10 -27.44 -36.32
C LYS A 7 6.70 -27.88 -36.81
N ASN A 8 5.75 -27.47 -35.96
CA ASN A 8 4.34 -27.07 -36.16
C ASN A 8 3.25 -28.14 -36.32
N GLY A 9 2.10 -27.83 -35.69
CA GLY A 9 0.86 -28.60 -35.70
C GLY A 9 -0.10 -28.05 -34.63
N SER A 10 -0.93 -27.07 -34.99
CA SER A 10 -1.99 -26.50 -34.13
C SER A 10 -3.35 -26.85 -34.72
N GLY A 11 -4.32 -27.25 -33.89
CA GLY A 11 -5.69 -27.54 -34.31
C GLY A 11 -6.72 -26.93 -33.36
N LYS A 12 -7.91 -26.63 -33.90
CA LYS A 12 -9.08 -26.05 -33.21
C LYS A 12 -10.34 -26.47 -33.98
N GLU A 13 -11.34 -26.98 -33.28
CA GLU A 13 -12.77 -27.15 -33.61
C GLU A 13 -13.42 -27.73 -32.31
N GLN A 14 -14.62 -27.38 -31.81
CA GLN A 14 -15.95 -27.15 -32.39
C GLN A 14 -16.62 -28.46 -32.88
N ASP A 15 -17.87 -28.82 -32.55
CA ASP A 15 -18.95 -28.22 -31.72
C ASP A 15 -19.85 -29.35 -31.11
N ASP A 16 -20.80 -28.97 -30.21
CA ASP A 16 -22.08 -29.65 -29.84
C ASP A 16 -22.03 -31.10 -29.26
N ASP A 17 -23.06 -31.70 -28.63
CA ASP A 17 -24.53 -31.63 -28.75
C ASP A 17 -25.26 -32.04 -27.43
N GLU A 18 -26.61 -31.96 -27.38
CA GLU A 18 -27.47 -32.00 -26.17
C GLU A 18 -28.06 -33.37 -25.74
N GLY A 19 -28.65 -33.40 -24.53
CA GLY A 19 -30.07 -33.80 -24.40
C GLY A 19 -30.46 -35.01 -23.54
N LYS A 20 -31.25 -34.74 -22.46
CA LYS A 20 -32.37 -35.52 -21.83
C LYS A 20 -32.48 -35.26 -20.31
N LEU A 21 -33.64 -35.31 -19.65
CA LEU A 21 -35.07 -34.99 -19.93
C LEU A 21 -35.86 -35.27 -18.62
N GLU A 22 -37.01 -34.63 -18.36
CA GLU A 22 -37.72 -34.73 -17.06
C GLU A 22 -38.59 -35.99 -16.88
N VAL A 23 -39.04 -36.25 -15.63
CA VAL A 23 -40.45 -36.55 -15.27
C VAL A 23 -40.72 -36.12 -13.81
N ASP A 24 -41.78 -35.33 -13.58
CA ASP A 24 -42.28 -34.92 -12.25
C ASP A 24 -43.39 -35.82 -11.69
N VAL A 25 -43.61 -35.77 -10.36
CA VAL A 25 -44.93 -35.99 -9.70
C VAL A 25 -45.02 -35.13 -8.42
N GLU A 26 -46.04 -34.26 -8.32
CA GLU A 26 -46.41 -33.47 -7.13
C GLU A 26 -47.40 -34.21 -6.20
N ILE A 27 -47.68 -33.69 -4.98
CA ILE A 27 -49.02 -33.73 -4.32
C ILE A 27 -49.09 -32.88 -3.01
N SER A 28 -50.17 -32.08 -2.86
CA SER A 28 -50.78 -31.45 -1.65
C SER A 28 -49.90 -30.81 -0.55
N THR A 29 -49.87 -29.49 -0.28
CA THR A 29 -50.91 -28.51 0.19
C THR A 29 -51.35 -28.59 1.67
N GLN A 30 -51.03 -27.56 2.46
CA GLN A 30 -51.89 -26.71 3.34
C GLN A 30 -50.97 -25.73 4.13
N GLU A 31 -51.20 -24.42 4.29
CA GLU A 31 -52.38 -23.59 4.66
C GLU A 31 -52.76 -23.72 6.16
N GLU A 32 -52.98 -22.64 6.95
CA GLU A 32 -52.95 -21.18 6.66
C GLU A 32 -52.89 -20.32 7.96
N GLU A 33 -52.89 -18.97 7.81
CA GLU A 33 -53.23 -17.89 8.78
C GLU A 33 -52.35 -17.73 10.06
N ASN A 34 -51.99 -16.52 10.56
CA ASN A 34 -52.13 -15.12 10.11
C ASN A 34 -50.94 -14.28 10.72
N ASP A 35 -50.83 -12.95 10.84
CA ASP A 35 -51.80 -11.82 10.95
C ASP A 35 -51.14 -10.45 10.56
N GLU A 36 -51.90 -9.36 10.68
CA GLU A 36 -51.67 -7.96 10.26
C GLU A 36 -50.99 -7.06 11.35
N LYS A 37 -50.66 -5.75 11.24
CA LYS A 37 -50.67 -4.70 10.18
C LYS A 37 -49.74 -3.50 10.55
N HIS A 38 -49.68 -2.47 9.69
CA HIS A 38 -49.06 -1.15 9.93
C HIS A 38 -49.58 -0.38 11.18
N THR A 39 -48.77 0.54 11.74
CA THR A 39 -49.02 2.01 11.68
C THR A 39 -47.86 2.87 12.21
N ARG A 40 -47.85 4.17 11.85
CA ARG A 40 -47.08 5.24 12.53
C ARG A 40 -47.95 5.87 13.61
N GLY A 41 -47.35 6.41 14.68
CA GLY A 41 -48.06 7.26 15.66
C GLY A 41 -47.08 7.95 16.62
N ASP A 42 -47.32 9.24 16.88
CA ASP A 42 -46.47 10.09 17.73
C ASP A 42 -46.88 10.06 19.22
N GLY A 43 -45.88 10.31 20.09
CA GLY A 43 -46.00 11.45 21.00
C GLY A 43 -46.28 11.21 22.50
N GLN A 44 -45.46 11.91 23.29
CA GLN A 44 -45.76 12.48 24.62
C GLN A 44 -45.89 11.56 25.86
N ASP A 45 -45.62 12.01 27.09
CA ASP A 45 -44.70 13.05 27.62
C ASP A 45 -44.67 12.96 29.17
N LYS A 46 -43.68 13.60 29.80
CA LYS A 46 -43.62 14.04 31.23
C LYS A 46 -43.49 13.00 32.37
N ALA A 47 -42.84 13.30 33.50
CA ALA A 47 -41.85 14.37 33.83
C ALA A 47 -41.28 14.19 35.26
N LYS A 48 -40.32 15.08 35.62
CA LYS A 48 -39.90 15.56 36.96
C LYS A 48 -38.87 14.73 37.74
N ASP A 49 -37.88 15.30 38.43
CA ASP A 49 -37.22 16.65 38.48
C ASP A 49 -35.73 16.37 38.89
N GLU A 50 -34.68 17.07 38.43
CA GLU A 50 -34.08 18.34 38.95
C GLU A 50 -33.69 18.31 40.47
N GLN A 51 -32.56 18.81 41.03
CA GLN A 51 -31.41 19.70 40.67
C GLN A 51 -30.08 19.10 41.25
N ILE A 52 -28.80 19.47 40.97
CA ILE A 52 -28.05 20.68 40.56
C ILE A 52 -27.49 21.55 41.73
N SER A 53 -26.25 22.10 41.59
CA SER A 53 -25.46 23.00 42.50
C SER A 53 -24.55 22.30 43.54
N ILE A 54 -23.24 22.53 43.78
CA ILE A 54 -22.19 23.58 43.57
C ILE A 54 -21.71 24.25 44.89
N ARG A 55 -20.37 24.38 45.03
CA ARG A 55 -19.53 25.23 45.94
C ARG A 55 -19.12 24.76 47.36
N SER A 56 -17.93 25.25 47.71
CA SER A 56 -17.16 25.26 48.97
C SER A 56 -17.60 26.47 49.88
N PRO A 57 -17.02 26.83 51.07
CA PRO A 57 -15.64 26.59 51.54
C PRO A 57 -15.28 26.51 53.07
N ILE A 58 -14.03 26.08 53.33
CA ILE A 58 -13.04 26.57 54.34
C ILE A 58 -13.26 26.45 55.89
N GLN A 59 -12.15 26.14 56.58
CA GLN A 59 -11.76 26.33 58.01
C GLN A 59 -12.25 25.41 59.14
N LYS A 60 -11.25 24.79 59.84
CA LYS A 60 -10.83 25.22 61.19
C LYS A 60 -9.41 24.69 61.58
N ASN A 61 -8.73 25.41 62.49
CA ASN A 61 -7.48 25.02 63.16
C ASN A 61 -7.80 24.14 64.40
N ILE A 62 -6.93 23.61 65.29
CA ILE A 62 -5.69 24.03 66.04
C ILE A 62 -5.02 22.68 66.52
N GLU A 63 -3.77 22.46 66.99
CA GLU A 63 -2.54 23.17 67.45
C GLU A 63 -1.33 22.73 66.55
N GLU A 64 -0.04 23.13 66.62
CA GLU A 64 0.89 23.81 67.57
C GLU A 64 1.70 22.97 68.60
N VAL A 65 3.01 22.75 68.34
CA VAL A 65 4.20 22.93 69.23
C VAL A 65 5.43 23.06 68.30
N ASP A 66 6.42 23.90 68.64
CA ASP A 66 7.46 24.41 67.72
C ASP A 66 8.94 24.08 68.11
N LYS A 67 9.90 24.49 67.26
CA LYS A 67 11.36 24.33 67.35
C LYS A 67 12.05 25.33 68.32
N PRO A 68 13.39 25.28 68.43
CA PRO A 68 14.17 26.40 67.86
C PRO A 68 15.49 25.99 67.15
N SER A 69 16.29 26.98 66.70
CA SER A 69 17.35 26.87 65.67
C SER A 69 18.67 27.60 66.01
N GLN A 70 19.76 27.27 65.27
CA GLN A 70 21.04 28.02 65.09
C GLN A 70 21.90 27.28 64.02
N LYS A 71 22.79 27.88 63.20
CA LYS A 71 23.02 29.28 62.76
C LYS A 71 23.89 29.30 61.45
N GLU A 72 24.11 30.48 60.85
CA GLU A 72 24.85 30.76 59.59
C GLU A 72 26.41 30.81 59.79
N SER A 73 27.35 31.03 58.84
CA SER A 73 27.34 31.87 57.60
C SER A 73 28.48 31.59 56.56
N GLN A 74 28.19 31.87 55.27
CA GLN A 74 28.97 32.54 54.18
C GLN A 74 30.47 32.26 53.85
N LEU A 75 30.78 32.13 52.54
CA LEU A 75 31.59 33.06 51.67
C LEU A 75 31.85 32.40 50.28
N ILE A 76 31.19 32.83 49.17
CA ILE A 76 31.59 33.81 48.12
C ILE A 76 32.63 33.32 47.06
N GLU A 77 32.16 33.15 45.81
CA GLU A 77 32.71 33.43 44.43
C GLU A 77 34.19 33.09 44.08
N VAL A 78 34.64 32.83 42.83
CA VAL A 78 34.48 33.53 41.52
C VAL A 78 34.76 32.56 40.33
N SER A 79 34.35 32.90 39.09
CA SER A 79 34.66 32.21 37.80
C SER A 79 35.27 33.21 36.78
N PRO A 80 35.55 32.91 35.48
CA PRO A 80 35.74 31.65 34.72
C PRO A 80 37.04 31.66 33.84
N ASN A 81 37.23 30.63 32.99
CA ASN A 81 37.88 30.58 31.64
C ASN A 81 38.58 29.22 31.42
N VAL A 82 38.48 28.48 30.31
CA VAL A 82 38.45 28.72 28.83
C VAL A 82 39.81 28.49 28.17
N GLY A 83 39.91 27.37 27.44
CA GLY A 83 40.94 27.09 26.44
C GLY A 83 42.29 26.54 26.95
N LYS A 84 43.16 26.00 26.09
CA LYS A 84 42.94 25.48 24.71
C LYS A 84 44.22 24.77 24.24
N ASP A 85 44.09 23.67 23.48
CA ASP A 85 45.17 23.04 22.68
C ASP A 85 46.42 22.58 23.51
N ALA A 86 47.39 21.79 23.03
CA ALA A 86 47.38 20.74 22.00
C ALA A 86 48.47 19.69 22.29
N ARG A 87 48.18 18.42 21.94
CA ARG A 87 48.98 17.39 21.22
C ARG A 87 50.49 17.14 21.51
N GLN A 88 50.89 15.94 21.07
CA GLN A 88 52.26 15.46 20.77
C GLN A 88 53.16 15.15 21.97
N GLU A 89 54.08 14.17 21.91
CA GLU A 89 54.18 12.88 21.18
C GLU A 89 55.51 12.21 21.61
N PHE A 90 55.80 11.00 21.11
CA PHE A 90 57.01 10.18 21.33
C PHE A 90 57.11 9.55 22.75
N ASP A 91 57.40 8.25 22.91
CA ASP A 91 58.58 7.43 22.48
C ASP A 91 59.87 7.83 23.20
N SER A 92 60.76 6.90 23.59
CA SER A 92 60.79 5.42 23.43
C SER A 92 61.64 4.76 24.54
N SER A 93 61.86 3.44 24.47
CA SER A 93 63.07 2.67 24.88
C SER A 93 63.97 3.16 26.05
N GLY A 94 64.41 2.34 27.02
CA GLY A 94 64.38 0.88 27.15
C GLY A 94 65.65 0.38 27.88
N GLU A 95 65.64 -0.88 28.34
CA GLU A 95 66.79 -1.69 28.84
C GLU A 95 67.55 -1.27 30.13
N ALA A 96 67.77 -2.28 31.00
CA ALA A 96 69.05 -2.66 31.66
C ALA A 96 69.79 -1.69 32.64
N GLU A 97 70.55 -2.14 33.66
CA GLU A 97 70.86 -3.49 34.18
C GLU A 97 71.26 -3.48 35.69
N ASN A 98 71.65 -4.65 36.20
CA ASN A 98 72.04 -5.06 37.56
C ASN A 98 73.00 -4.16 38.38
N ASP A 99 72.78 -4.06 39.71
CA ASP A 99 73.59 -4.67 40.81
C ASP A 99 73.01 -4.24 42.19
N ALA A 100 72.91 -4.98 43.30
CA ALA A 100 73.53 -6.20 43.88
C ALA A 100 74.53 -5.94 45.03
N THR A 101 74.31 -6.66 46.16
CA THR A 101 75.06 -6.82 47.46
C THR A 101 74.26 -6.35 48.70
N LYS A 102 74.00 -7.14 49.77
CA LYS A 102 74.80 -8.05 50.66
C LYS A 102 75.75 -7.30 51.62
N ALA A 103 75.91 -7.61 52.92
CA ALA A 103 75.24 -8.51 53.90
C ALA A 103 75.68 -8.07 55.34
N ASP A 104 75.41 -8.68 56.51
CA ASP A 104 74.72 -9.94 56.93
C ASP A 104 73.87 -9.64 58.22
N ILE A 105 73.78 -10.29 59.41
CA ILE A 105 74.40 -11.41 60.16
C ILE A 105 73.26 -12.21 60.90
N THR A 106 73.53 -13.42 61.39
CA THR A 106 72.60 -14.47 61.84
C THR A 106 72.35 -14.65 63.36
N SER A 107 71.25 -15.35 63.73
CA SER A 107 71.11 -16.36 64.83
C SER A 107 69.68 -16.95 64.82
N THR A 108 69.41 -18.23 64.50
CA THR A 108 69.46 -19.46 65.34
C THR A 108 68.61 -19.37 66.63
N ASP A 109 67.67 -20.29 66.93
CA ASP A 109 67.64 -21.73 66.57
C ASP A 109 66.25 -22.42 66.41
N SER A 110 66.23 -23.39 65.50
CA SER A 110 65.37 -24.61 65.39
C SER A 110 63.87 -24.63 65.78
N LYS A 111 63.00 -24.88 64.79
CA LYS A 111 62.22 -26.14 64.69
C LYS A 111 61.72 -26.36 63.24
N ALA A 112 61.58 -27.63 62.85
CA ALA A 112 61.51 -28.10 61.46
C ALA A 112 60.46 -27.40 60.56
N PRO A 113 60.81 -27.06 59.30
CA PRO A 113 59.83 -26.73 58.28
C PRO A 113 59.14 -28.00 57.74
N ALA A 114 57.93 -27.85 57.20
CA ALA A 114 57.33 -28.81 56.29
C ALA A 114 57.71 -28.46 54.84
N ASP A 115 57.63 -29.43 53.91
CA ASP A 115 57.89 -29.19 52.49
C ASP A 115 56.74 -28.39 51.84
N ASP A 116 56.91 -27.08 51.69
CA ASP A 116 56.14 -26.28 50.73
C ASP A 116 56.53 -26.68 49.31
N LYS A 117 55.83 -27.68 48.76
CA LYS A 117 55.84 -27.94 47.32
C LYS A 117 54.93 -26.94 46.62
N GLN A 118 55.44 -26.33 45.56
CA GLN A 118 54.65 -25.50 44.67
C GLN A 118 53.55 -26.36 44.03
N GLU A 119 52.30 -25.94 44.18
CA GLU A 119 51.19 -26.55 43.44
C GLU A 119 51.28 -26.10 41.97
N GLU A 120 51.61 -27.04 41.08
CA GLU A 120 51.56 -26.82 39.63
C GLU A 120 50.10 -26.70 39.17
N ASP A 121 49.82 -25.85 38.19
CA ASP A 121 48.48 -25.69 37.63
C ASP A 121 48.07 -26.94 36.82
N LEU A 122 47.28 -27.80 37.47
CA LEU A 122 46.79 -29.09 36.95
C LEU A 122 45.65 -28.95 35.92
N SER A 123 45.20 -27.74 35.59
CA SER A 123 44.05 -27.53 34.71
C SER A 123 44.28 -27.96 33.25
N LEU A 124 43.16 -28.25 32.55
CA LEU A 124 43.17 -28.59 31.13
C LEU A 124 43.50 -27.36 30.28
N LYS A 125 44.48 -27.51 29.39
CA LYS A 125 44.94 -26.44 28.50
C LYS A 125 44.19 -26.55 27.17
N ILE A 126 43.53 -25.47 26.78
CA ILE A 126 42.57 -25.44 25.67
C ILE A 126 43.04 -24.39 24.66
N SER A 127 43.28 -24.77 23.40
CA SER A 127 43.50 -23.78 22.34
C SER A 127 42.18 -23.09 21.99
N GLN A 128 42.26 -21.92 21.34
CA GLN A 128 41.10 -21.35 20.65
C GLN A 128 40.52 -22.36 19.65
N GLY A 129 39.20 -22.32 19.41
CA GLY A 129 38.51 -23.26 18.54
C GLY A 129 36.99 -23.33 18.72
N PRO A 130 36.31 -24.26 18.03
CA PRO A 130 34.85 -24.31 17.96
C PRO A 130 34.15 -24.83 19.23
N PHE A 131 34.87 -25.33 20.24
CA PHE A 131 34.29 -25.81 21.49
C PHE A 131 34.90 -25.11 22.73
N ARG A 132 34.13 -25.09 23.82
CA ARG A 132 34.55 -24.76 25.18
C ARG A 132 34.42 -25.98 26.07
N ILE A 133 35.25 -26.07 27.10
CA ILE A 133 35.07 -27.05 28.18
C ILE A 133 34.24 -26.42 29.29
N SER A 134 33.33 -27.18 29.88
CA SER A 134 32.65 -26.82 31.12
C SER A 134 32.55 -28.05 32.03
N THR A 135 33.04 -27.97 33.26
CA THR A 135 33.04 -29.14 34.16
C THR A 135 31.63 -29.55 34.54
N LEU A 136 31.36 -30.86 34.48
CA LEU A 136 30.13 -31.50 34.92
C LEU A 136 30.28 -32.12 36.31
N LEU A 137 31.47 -32.65 36.59
CA LEU A 137 31.83 -33.29 37.86
C LEU A 137 33.34 -33.16 38.08
N ASP A 138 33.73 -32.36 39.06
CA ASP A 138 35.07 -32.41 39.66
C ASP A 138 35.13 -33.53 40.71
N ASN A 139 36.33 -34.09 40.97
CA ASN A 139 36.59 -35.10 42.01
C ASN A 139 36.02 -36.51 41.73
N VAL A 140 36.15 -37.01 40.50
CA VAL A 140 36.14 -38.48 40.30
C VAL A 140 37.36 -39.09 41.02
N PRO A 141 37.30 -40.35 41.51
CA PRO A 141 38.44 -40.99 42.17
C PRO A 141 39.70 -41.00 41.31
N SER A 142 40.69 -40.21 41.71
CA SER A 142 41.93 -39.96 40.92
C SER A 142 42.92 -41.13 40.92
N ASN A 143 42.71 -42.11 41.81
CA ASN A 143 43.46 -43.36 41.88
C ASN A 143 42.97 -44.43 40.88
N LEU A 144 42.00 -44.13 40.02
CA LEU A 144 41.42 -45.05 39.04
C LEU A 144 41.62 -44.52 37.61
N THR A 145 41.95 -45.42 36.68
CA THR A 145 42.04 -45.09 35.25
C THR A 145 40.75 -45.50 34.54
N TYR A 146 40.03 -44.53 34.01
CA TYR A 146 38.77 -44.75 33.31
C TYR A 146 38.98 -45.28 31.87
N THR A 147 37.97 -45.99 31.35
CA THR A 147 38.03 -46.73 30.07
C THR A 147 36.88 -46.40 29.15
N CYS A 148 35.69 -46.23 29.70
CA CYS A 148 34.46 -45.85 29.03
C CYS A 148 33.61 -45.03 30.00
N CYS A 149 32.84 -44.08 29.45
CA CYS A 149 31.89 -43.25 30.18
C CYS A 149 30.59 -43.19 29.38
N GLU A 150 29.48 -43.47 30.06
CA GLU A 150 28.13 -43.50 29.48
C GLU A 150 27.12 -42.79 30.38
N ALA A 151 26.06 -42.24 29.80
CA ALA A 151 25.07 -41.46 30.56
C ALA A 151 23.64 -41.63 30.05
N TYR A 152 22.70 -41.78 30.98
CA TYR A 152 21.27 -41.89 30.70
C TYR A 152 20.43 -41.24 31.81
N ASP A 153 19.42 -40.46 31.40
CA ASP A 153 18.53 -39.71 32.28
C ASP A 153 19.33 -38.93 33.34
N ASN A 154 19.09 -39.12 34.64
CA ASN A 154 19.86 -38.46 35.70
C ASN A 154 21.14 -39.23 36.14
N HIS A 155 21.63 -40.21 35.36
CA HIS A 155 22.74 -41.08 35.75
C HIS A 155 23.96 -41.02 34.82
N ILE A 156 25.15 -41.21 35.40
CA ILE A 156 26.42 -41.42 34.69
C ILE A 156 27.06 -42.73 35.18
N PHE A 157 27.66 -43.47 34.26
CA PHE A 157 28.28 -44.76 34.48
C PHE A 157 29.71 -44.76 33.94
N LEU A 158 30.70 -45.08 34.78
CA LEU A 158 32.11 -45.18 34.42
C LEU A 158 32.60 -46.62 34.58
N GLY A 159 33.38 -47.10 33.61
CA GLY A 159 34.18 -48.33 33.74
C GLY A 159 35.67 -48.02 33.88
N THR A 160 36.41 -48.85 34.62
CA THR A 160 37.87 -48.68 34.83
C THR A 160 38.72 -49.78 34.21
N THR A 161 40.04 -49.57 34.16
CA THR A 161 41.04 -50.58 33.82
C THR A 161 41.13 -51.72 34.84
N THR A 162 40.61 -51.52 36.06
CA THR A 162 40.68 -52.43 37.21
C THR A 162 39.39 -53.22 37.47
N GLY A 163 38.43 -53.17 36.55
CA GLY A 163 37.15 -53.88 36.64
C GLY A 163 36.12 -53.21 37.56
N ASP A 164 36.38 -51.99 38.00
CA ASP A 164 35.47 -51.17 38.80
C ASP A 164 34.42 -50.50 37.89
N LEU A 165 33.21 -50.41 38.43
CA LEU A 165 32.01 -49.85 37.82
C LEU A 165 31.44 -48.81 38.78
N LEU A 166 31.51 -47.53 38.41
CA LEU A 166 31.05 -46.42 39.23
C LEU A 166 29.75 -45.85 38.65
N HIS A 167 28.81 -45.55 39.54
CA HIS A 167 27.48 -45.03 39.22
C HIS A 167 27.24 -43.73 39.95
N TYR A 168 27.02 -42.65 39.20
CA TYR A 168 26.68 -41.32 39.72
C TYR A 168 25.23 -40.97 39.42
N PHE A 169 24.63 -40.13 40.27
CA PHE A 169 23.28 -39.59 40.11
C PHE A 169 23.24 -38.08 40.29
N GLU A 170 22.49 -37.41 39.42
CA GLU A 170 22.21 -35.97 39.43
C GLU A 170 21.16 -35.66 40.50
N LEU A 171 21.59 -35.17 41.67
CA LEU A 171 20.72 -34.77 42.77
C LEU A 171 19.97 -33.46 42.44
N GLU A 172 20.72 -32.52 41.89
CA GLU A 172 20.28 -31.22 41.38
C GLU A 172 20.97 -31.00 40.03
N ARG A 173 20.46 -30.11 39.18
CA ARG A 173 21.01 -29.91 37.82
C ARG A 173 22.49 -29.53 37.86
N GLY A 174 23.34 -30.36 37.24
CA GLY A 174 24.80 -30.19 37.25
C GLY A 174 25.51 -30.65 38.53
N ASN A 175 24.82 -31.28 39.48
CA ASN A 175 25.38 -31.73 40.76
C ASN A 175 25.26 -33.26 40.89
N TYR A 176 26.37 -33.96 40.65
CA TYR A 176 26.44 -35.43 40.60
C TYR A 176 27.12 -36.01 41.84
N MET A 177 26.49 -37.02 42.46
CA MET A 177 27.03 -37.75 43.60
C MET A 177 27.26 -39.23 43.25
N LEU A 178 28.38 -39.81 43.70
CA LEU A 178 28.65 -41.24 43.59
C LEU A 178 27.66 -42.04 44.44
N VAL A 179 26.82 -42.84 43.80
CA VAL A 179 25.78 -43.67 44.45
C VAL A 179 26.30 -45.08 44.73
N SER A 180 27.03 -45.67 43.78
CA SER A 180 27.70 -46.96 44.01
C SER A 180 29.04 -47.05 43.28
N GLN A 181 29.95 -47.81 43.87
CA GLN A 181 31.14 -48.36 43.21
C GLN A 181 31.11 -49.87 43.45
N THR A 182 31.09 -50.65 42.38
CA THR A 182 31.07 -52.12 42.41
C THR A 182 32.17 -52.67 41.50
N LYS A 183 32.44 -53.98 41.55
CA LYS A 183 33.26 -54.65 40.53
C LYS A 183 32.40 -55.56 39.65
N PHE A 184 32.78 -55.66 38.39
CA PHE A 184 32.18 -56.58 37.41
C PHE A 184 32.30 -58.06 37.82
N ASP A 185 33.40 -58.38 38.50
CA ASP A 185 33.66 -59.63 39.19
C ASP A 185 34.45 -59.31 40.48
N ALA A 186 34.20 -60.03 41.57
CA ALA A 186 34.95 -59.87 42.82
C ALA A 186 36.34 -60.53 42.75
N GLU A 187 36.52 -61.53 41.87
CA GLU A 187 37.76 -62.31 41.75
C GLU A 187 38.68 -61.81 40.60
N SER A 188 38.24 -60.85 39.78
CA SER A 188 39.02 -60.31 38.67
C SER A 188 39.15 -58.79 38.69
N ASN A 189 40.29 -58.29 38.18
CA ASN A 189 40.59 -56.88 37.96
C ASN A 189 40.67 -56.53 36.46
N SER A 190 39.96 -57.26 35.59
CA SER A 190 39.97 -57.06 34.15
C SER A 190 39.40 -55.69 33.72
N LYS A 191 39.99 -55.11 32.67
CA LYS A 191 39.54 -53.86 32.01
C LYS A 191 38.06 -53.95 31.63
N ILE A 192 37.27 -52.93 31.97
CA ILE A 192 35.96 -52.73 31.34
C ILE A 192 36.20 -52.23 29.91
N GLU A 193 35.70 -52.96 28.92
CA GLU A 193 35.94 -52.65 27.50
C GLU A 193 34.83 -51.77 26.91
N LYS A 194 33.58 -52.04 27.29
CA LYS A 194 32.41 -51.35 26.74
C LYS A 194 31.25 -51.37 27.75
N ILE A 195 30.60 -50.22 27.92
CA ILE A 195 29.25 -50.12 28.50
C ILE A 195 28.31 -49.81 27.33
N LEU A 196 27.15 -50.47 27.27
CA LEU A 196 26.09 -50.19 26.30
C LEU A 196 24.74 -50.10 27.02
N LEU A 197 24.17 -48.91 27.05
CA LEU A 197 22.90 -48.65 27.73
C LEU A 197 21.72 -49.18 26.89
N LEU A 198 20.76 -49.85 27.53
CA LEU A 198 19.52 -50.30 26.90
C LEU A 198 18.28 -49.76 27.65
N PRO A 199 18.08 -48.43 27.77
CA PRO A 199 17.05 -47.85 28.65
C PRO A 199 15.64 -48.42 28.51
N LYS A 200 15.20 -48.72 27.27
CA LYS A 200 13.83 -49.19 26.98
C LYS A 200 13.55 -50.63 27.45
N VAL A 201 14.51 -51.28 28.12
CA VAL A 201 14.39 -52.59 28.76
C VAL A 201 15.03 -52.63 30.17
N GLU A 202 15.27 -51.45 30.78
CA GLU A 202 15.77 -51.30 32.16
C GLU A 202 17.07 -52.08 32.44
N GLY A 203 18.01 -52.01 31.49
CA GLY A 203 19.30 -52.70 31.63
C GLY A 203 20.43 -52.09 30.82
N ALA A 204 21.64 -52.52 31.13
CA ALA A 204 22.88 -52.15 30.43
C ALA A 204 23.70 -53.42 30.16
N LEU A 205 24.39 -53.47 29.03
CA LEU A 205 25.37 -54.51 28.76
C LEU A 205 26.76 -54.00 29.12
N ILE A 206 27.53 -54.85 29.79
CA ILE A 206 28.92 -54.57 30.12
C ILE A 206 29.77 -55.68 29.53
N LEU A 207 30.78 -55.29 28.74
CA LEU A 207 31.79 -56.15 28.15
C LEU A 207 33.10 -56.00 28.93
N CYS A 208 33.64 -57.11 29.40
CA CYS A 208 34.88 -57.18 30.15
C CYS A 208 35.49 -58.59 30.04
N ASN A 209 36.76 -58.70 29.69
CA ASN A 209 37.50 -59.96 29.52
C ASN A 209 36.81 -60.95 28.56
N ASN A 210 36.31 -60.43 27.45
CA ASN A 210 35.47 -61.13 26.47
C ASN A 210 34.18 -61.77 27.07
N GLU A 211 33.75 -61.36 28.27
CA GLU A 211 32.44 -61.69 28.82
C GLU A 211 31.45 -60.53 28.66
N LEU A 212 30.32 -60.80 28.00
CA LEU A 212 29.19 -59.87 27.90
C LEU A 212 28.13 -60.24 28.94
N VAL A 213 27.78 -59.29 29.82
CA VAL A 213 26.87 -59.51 30.96
C VAL A 213 25.79 -58.43 30.97
N LEU A 214 24.55 -58.80 31.29
CA LEU A 214 23.43 -57.86 31.44
C LEU A 214 23.31 -57.40 32.90
N PHE A 215 23.34 -56.08 33.08
CA PHE A 215 23.13 -55.35 34.32
C PHE A 215 21.75 -54.69 34.32
N ILE A 216 21.25 -54.30 35.49
CA ILE A 216 19.98 -53.57 35.66
C ILE A 216 20.24 -52.05 35.65
N LEU A 217 19.32 -51.27 35.09
CA LEU A 217 19.29 -49.81 35.21
C LEU A 217 18.07 -49.37 36.05
N PRO A 218 18.21 -48.39 36.95
CA PRO A 218 19.39 -47.55 37.16
C PRO A 218 20.43 -48.11 38.14
N GLU A 219 20.16 -49.19 38.88
CA GLU A 219 20.98 -49.64 40.04
C GLU A 219 22.40 -50.11 39.69
N PHE A 220 22.69 -50.34 38.40
CA PHE A 220 23.99 -50.76 37.87
C PHE A 220 24.58 -52.01 38.54
N ALA A 221 23.70 -52.93 38.94
CA ALA A 221 24.05 -54.24 39.50
C ALA A 221 23.94 -55.37 38.45
N PRO A 222 24.76 -56.43 38.53
CA PRO A 222 24.64 -57.61 37.66
C PRO A 222 23.24 -58.24 37.79
N ARG A 223 22.58 -58.52 36.66
CA ARG A 223 21.18 -58.98 36.69
C ARG A 223 21.07 -60.42 37.18
N PRO A 224 20.21 -60.74 38.17
CA PRO A 224 20.01 -62.11 38.62
C PRO A 224 19.53 -63.04 37.49
N ASN A 225 20.05 -64.28 37.49
CA ASN A 225 19.67 -65.36 36.59
C ASN A 225 19.90 -65.12 35.08
N THR A 226 20.68 -64.11 34.67
CA THR A 226 21.09 -63.94 33.26
C THR A 226 22.36 -64.72 32.95
N THR A 227 22.43 -65.29 31.76
CA THR A 227 23.62 -66.02 31.28
C THR A 227 24.73 -65.04 30.90
N ARG A 228 25.90 -65.14 31.55
CA ARG A 228 27.13 -64.50 31.07
C ARG A 228 27.54 -65.11 29.73
N LEU A 229 27.75 -64.28 28.70
CA LEU A 229 28.14 -64.74 27.36
C LEU A 229 29.65 -64.59 27.18
N LYS A 230 30.38 -65.69 27.27
CA LYS A 230 31.84 -65.76 27.07
C LYS A 230 32.22 -65.71 25.58
N GLY A 231 33.45 -65.28 25.29
CA GLY A 231 34.06 -65.29 23.95
C GLY A 231 33.57 -64.19 23.02
N ILE A 232 32.99 -63.11 23.56
CA ILE A 232 32.53 -61.95 22.79
C ILE A 232 33.68 -60.95 22.66
N ASN A 233 34.05 -60.59 21.43
CA ASN A 233 35.10 -59.62 21.14
C ASN A 233 34.57 -58.19 21.10
N ASP A 234 33.37 -58.00 20.55
CA ASP A 234 32.69 -56.70 20.48
C ASP A 234 31.16 -56.89 20.46
N VAL A 235 30.43 -55.81 20.70
CA VAL A 235 28.96 -55.76 20.68
C VAL A 235 28.46 -54.41 20.14
N VAL A 236 27.43 -54.44 19.29
CA VAL A 236 26.83 -53.26 18.65
C VAL A 236 25.32 -53.32 18.74
N ILE A 237 24.69 -52.20 19.11
CA ILE A 237 23.22 -52.06 19.12
C ILE A 237 22.74 -51.83 17.68
N CYS A 238 21.76 -52.61 17.21
CA CYS A 238 21.18 -52.44 15.88
C CYS A 238 20.00 -51.44 15.91
N ASN A 239 18.97 -51.77 16.70
CA ASN A 239 17.78 -50.93 16.90
C ASN A 239 16.89 -51.46 18.04
N PHE A 240 15.91 -50.65 18.46
CA PHE A 240 14.84 -51.08 19.37
C PHE A 240 13.56 -51.42 18.60
N SER A 241 13.12 -52.68 18.68
CA SER A 241 11.87 -53.15 18.08
C SER A 241 10.67 -52.80 18.95
N ARG A 242 9.89 -51.78 18.57
CA ARG A 242 8.65 -51.38 19.26
C ARG A 242 7.63 -52.52 19.36
N SER A 243 7.52 -53.38 18.35
CA SER A 243 6.55 -54.48 18.31
C SER A 243 6.91 -55.66 19.23
N SER A 244 8.20 -55.96 19.39
CA SER A 244 8.68 -57.04 20.29
C SER A 244 9.20 -56.55 21.64
N LYS A 245 9.13 -55.23 21.91
CA LYS A 245 9.64 -54.55 23.11
C LYS A 245 11.05 -55.00 23.51
N ALA A 246 11.93 -55.08 22.50
CA ALA A 246 13.27 -55.63 22.65
C ALA A 246 14.29 -54.91 21.78
N TYR A 247 15.50 -54.74 22.30
CA TYR A 247 16.66 -54.35 21.51
C TYR A 247 17.14 -55.54 20.67
N ARG A 248 17.56 -55.25 19.44
CA ARG A 248 18.39 -56.12 18.61
C ARG A 248 19.84 -55.66 18.74
N ILE A 249 20.74 -56.60 18.98
CA ILE A 249 22.19 -56.35 19.03
C ILE A 249 22.93 -57.41 18.20
N TYR A 250 24.07 -57.05 17.63
CA TYR A 250 25.06 -58.00 17.12
C TYR A 250 26.15 -58.16 18.18
N ALA A 251 26.37 -59.40 18.64
CA ALA A 251 27.50 -59.76 19.49
C ALA A 251 28.48 -60.60 18.66
N PHE A 252 29.74 -60.17 18.62
CA PHE A 252 30.78 -60.72 17.75
C PHE A 252 31.57 -61.77 18.54
N HIS A 253 31.49 -63.04 18.12
CA HIS A 253 32.18 -64.17 18.77
C HIS A 253 33.24 -64.72 17.80
N ALA A 254 34.31 -65.32 18.32
CA ALA A 254 35.38 -65.89 17.49
C ALA A 254 34.87 -66.88 16.40
N GLU A 255 33.77 -67.58 16.69
CA GLU A 255 33.08 -68.51 15.79
C GLU A 255 32.10 -67.88 14.78
N GLY A 256 31.68 -66.61 14.96
CA GLY A 256 30.59 -66.03 14.18
C GLY A 256 29.86 -64.85 14.85
N VAL A 257 29.07 -64.11 14.06
CA VAL A 257 28.22 -63.01 14.56
C VAL A 257 26.90 -63.58 15.09
N ARG A 258 26.52 -63.22 16.32
CA ARG A 258 25.28 -63.65 16.98
C ARG A 258 24.31 -62.46 17.10
N LEU A 259 23.19 -62.49 16.39
CA LEU A 259 22.08 -61.55 16.57
C LEU A 259 21.27 -61.96 17.80
N LEU A 260 21.36 -61.15 18.85
CA LEU A 260 20.62 -61.35 20.10
C LEU A 260 19.43 -60.39 20.17
N LYS A 261 18.36 -60.82 20.82
CA LYS A 261 17.20 -60.01 21.23
C LYS A 261 17.18 -59.90 22.74
N ILE A 262 17.17 -58.68 23.26
CA ILE A 262 17.11 -58.41 24.71
C ILE A 262 15.80 -57.67 24.98
N SER A 263 14.90 -58.32 25.69
CA SER A 263 13.69 -57.73 26.26
C SER A 263 13.91 -57.42 27.75
N ALA A 264 12.95 -56.70 28.36
CA ALA A 264 12.97 -56.41 29.79
C ALA A 264 13.05 -57.65 30.70
N ASN A 265 12.79 -58.88 30.20
CA ASN A 265 12.85 -60.13 30.98
C ASN A 265 13.57 -61.31 30.28
N SER A 266 14.19 -61.12 29.11
CA SER A 266 14.77 -62.24 28.35
C SER A 266 15.91 -61.84 27.42
N LEU A 267 17.01 -62.60 27.42
CA LEU A 267 18.02 -62.61 26.36
C LEU A 267 17.80 -63.85 25.47
N ILE A 268 17.62 -63.66 24.16
CA ILE A 268 17.30 -64.73 23.21
C ILE A 268 18.21 -64.62 21.98
N LEU A 269 18.91 -65.71 21.62
CA LEU A 269 19.61 -65.82 20.34
C LEU A 269 18.59 -65.94 19.20
N ALA A 270 18.63 -65.02 18.23
CA ALA A 270 17.66 -64.94 17.15
C ALA A 270 18.20 -65.36 15.77
N LYS A 271 19.51 -65.18 15.51
CA LYS A 271 20.20 -65.69 14.31
C LYS A 271 21.72 -65.72 14.55
N THR A 272 22.43 -66.60 13.85
CA THR A 272 23.90 -66.62 13.79
C THR A 272 24.36 -66.49 12.33
N PHE A 273 25.54 -65.89 12.11
CA PHE A 273 26.17 -65.73 10.79
C PHE A 273 27.64 -66.18 10.87
N ASP A 274 28.13 -66.93 9.87
CA ASP A 274 29.43 -67.61 9.90
C ASP A 274 30.63 -66.71 9.51
N PHE A 275 30.69 -65.49 10.07
CA PHE A 275 31.82 -64.56 9.88
C PHE A 275 32.74 -64.58 11.11
N LYS A 276 33.91 -65.21 10.96
CA LYS A 276 34.87 -65.53 12.03
C LYS A 276 36.01 -64.53 12.09
N LEU A 277 36.69 -64.47 13.24
CA LEU A 277 37.85 -63.59 13.49
C LEU A 277 37.50 -62.11 13.25
N ILE A 278 36.40 -61.66 13.85
CA ILE A 278 36.01 -60.24 13.90
C ILE A 278 36.45 -59.68 15.23
N ASP A 279 37.22 -58.60 15.19
CA ASP A 279 37.86 -58.03 16.37
C ASP A 279 37.05 -56.83 16.92
N LYS A 280 36.49 -56.00 16.02
CA LYS A 280 35.67 -54.81 16.32
C LYS A 280 34.68 -54.56 15.18
N ALA A 281 33.56 -53.89 15.46
CA ALA A 281 32.54 -53.61 14.46
C ALA A 281 31.74 -52.32 14.68
N CYS A 282 31.15 -51.80 13.60
CA CYS A 282 30.06 -50.83 13.60
C CYS A 282 28.96 -51.30 12.62
N ALA A 283 27.69 -50.92 12.85
CA ALA A 283 26.55 -51.50 12.16
C ALA A 283 25.51 -50.45 11.72
N HIS A 284 25.23 -50.40 10.42
CA HIS A 284 24.09 -49.67 9.85
C HIS A 284 23.06 -50.71 9.36
N GLU A 285 22.06 -50.99 10.21
CA GLU A 285 21.03 -52.03 10.07
C GLU A 285 21.53 -53.47 9.81
N GLU A 286 21.85 -53.77 8.55
CA GLU A 286 22.29 -55.08 8.05
C GLU A 286 23.67 -55.01 7.36
N THR A 287 24.22 -53.81 7.13
CA THR A 287 25.59 -53.58 6.67
C THR A 287 26.50 -53.31 7.88
N LEU A 288 27.61 -54.04 7.97
CA LEU A 288 28.62 -53.89 9.01
C LEU A 288 29.92 -53.39 8.41
N MET A 289 30.58 -52.44 9.06
CA MET A 289 32.00 -52.20 8.92
C MET A 289 32.70 -52.97 10.03
N ILE A 290 33.64 -53.86 9.70
CA ILE A 290 34.34 -54.70 10.66
C ILE A 290 35.85 -54.58 10.54
N SER A 291 36.58 -54.98 11.58
CA SER A 291 38.01 -55.27 11.54
C SER A 291 38.26 -56.77 11.70
N LYS A 292 39.23 -57.27 10.94
CA LYS A 292 39.60 -58.68 10.88
C LYS A 292 41.04 -58.84 10.40
N LEU A 293 41.92 -59.37 11.24
CA LEU A 293 43.32 -59.71 10.90
C LEU A 293 44.07 -58.53 10.21
N ASN A 294 44.15 -57.39 10.89
CA ASN A 294 44.78 -56.14 10.39
C ASN A 294 44.18 -55.57 9.08
N ASN A 295 42.93 -55.92 8.73
CA ASN A 295 42.22 -55.35 7.58
C ASN A 295 40.80 -54.92 7.99
N TYR A 296 40.26 -53.90 7.31
CA TYR A 296 38.83 -53.56 7.37
C TYR A 296 38.06 -54.34 6.29
N GLU A 297 36.85 -54.81 6.61
CA GLU A 297 35.93 -55.43 5.65
C GLU A 297 34.52 -54.84 5.84
N LEU A 298 33.83 -54.54 4.74
CA LEU A 298 32.39 -54.26 4.73
C LEU A 298 31.63 -55.57 4.49
N ILE A 299 30.70 -55.92 5.38
CA ILE A 299 29.91 -57.15 5.31
C ILE A 299 28.42 -56.82 5.33
N ASN A 300 27.66 -57.25 4.32
CA ASN A 300 26.21 -57.20 4.36
C ASN A 300 25.64 -58.55 4.82
N LEU A 301 24.99 -58.57 5.99
CA LEU A 301 24.47 -59.77 6.65
C LEU A 301 23.29 -60.44 5.91
N LYS A 302 22.69 -59.77 4.92
CA LYS A 302 21.51 -60.25 4.19
C LYS A 302 21.85 -60.84 2.83
N SER A 303 22.77 -60.22 2.08
CA SER A 303 23.33 -60.82 0.87
C SER A 303 24.50 -61.77 1.14
N SER A 304 25.08 -61.73 2.35
CA SER A 304 26.36 -62.35 2.71
C SER A 304 27.54 -61.89 1.83
N GLN A 305 27.42 -60.71 1.22
CA GLN A 305 28.50 -60.06 0.48
C GLN A 305 29.56 -59.54 1.44
N VAL A 306 30.84 -59.72 1.08
CA VAL A 306 32.00 -59.17 1.76
C VAL A 306 32.78 -58.31 0.74
N ILE A 307 33.16 -57.10 1.15
CA ILE A 307 33.97 -56.15 0.39
C ILE A 307 35.22 -55.87 1.24
N PRO A 308 36.41 -56.42 0.90
CA PRO A 308 37.64 -56.10 1.61
C PRO A 308 38.09 -54.68 1.30
N LEU A 309 38.62 -53.98 2.31
CA LEU A 309 39.12 -52.61 2.22
C LEU A 309 40.64 -52.58 2.53
N PHE A 310 41.12 -51.44 3.01
CA PHE A 310 42.52 -51.22 3.40
C PHE A 310 42.85 -51.76 4.80
N ARG A 311 44.14 -51.70 5.15
CA ARG A 311 44.68 -52.18 6.42
C ARG A 311 44.38 -51.23 7.60
N ILE A 312 44.68 -51.69 8.80
CA ILE A 312 44.54 -50.93 10.05
C ILE A 312 45.90 -50.30 10.41
N SER A 313 46.97 -51.10 10.34
CA SER A 313 48.36 -50.65 10.26
C SER A 313 48.97 -51.05 8.91
N GLU A 314 49.80 -50.17 8.33
CA GLU A 314 50.65 -50.51 7.19
C GLU A 314 51.73 -51.55 7.53
N THR A 315 52.12 -51.67 8.81
CA THR A 315 53.03 -52.70 9.32
C THR A 315 52.24 -53.89 9.92
N ASP A 316 52.97 -54.88 10.43
CA ASP A 316 52.38 -56.01 11.18
C ASP A 316 52.24 -55.69 12.69
N GLU A 317 52.12 -54.42 13.09
CA GLU A 317 51.85 -54.02 14.48
C GLU A 317 50.36 -54.06 14.84
N GLU A 318 50.05 -54.46 16.07
CA GLU A 318 48.69 -54.57 16.60
C GLU A 318 48.16 -53.21 17.11
N LEU A 319 47.69 -52.38 16.17
CA LEU A 319 46.91 -51.18 16.47
C LEU A 319 45.43 -51.54 16.76
N GLU A 320 44.83 -50.89 17.77
CA GLU A 320 43.41 -51.08 18.09
C GLU A 320 42.55 -50.53 16.95
N PRO A 321 41.66 -51.34 16.32
CA PRO A 321 40.87 -50.88 15.17
C PRO A 321 40.01 -49.67 15.50
N ILE A 322 39.87 -48.74 14.56
CA ILE A 322 39.04 -47.54 14.72
C ILE A 322 37.91 -47.60 13.70
N ILE A 323 36.69 -47.76 14.18
CA ILE A 323 35.46 -47.84 13.38
C ILE A 323 34.37 -47.06 14.11
N THR A 324 33.74 -46.11 13.43
CA THR A 324 32.62 -45.32 13.96
C THR A 324 31.62 -44.94 12.86
N THR A 325 30.43 -44.52 13.25
CA THR A 325 29.42 -43.98 12.32
C THR A 325 29.77 -42.53 11.98
N PHE A 326 29.80 -42.18 10.68
CA PHE A 326 29.99 -40.80 10.25
C PHE A 326 28.64 -40.07 10.12
N ASN A 327 27.61 -40.73 9.59
CA ASN A 327 26.22 -40.25 9.60
C ASN A 327 25.19 -41.38 9.65
N GLU A 328 23.94 -41.04 9.94
CA GLU A 328 22.80 -41.97 9.94
C GLU A 328 22.40 -42.45 8.53
N GLU A 329 23.00 -41.89 7.46
CA GLU A 329 22.52 -41.99 6.07
C GLU A 329 23.27 -43.00 5.17
N ASN A 330 24.21 -43.78 5.74
CA ASN A 330 25.03 -44.87 5.14
C ASN A 330 26.56 -44.63 5.04
N GLU A 331 27.15 -43.86 5.96
CA GLU A 331 28.61 -43.61 5.97
C GLU A 331 29.31 -44.02 7.27
N PHE A 332 30.43 -44.73 7.14
CA PHE A 332 31.34 -45.08 8.24
C PHE A 332 32.62 -44.25 8.18
N LEU A 333 33.25 -44.02 9.33
CA LEU A 333 34.63 -43.52 9.42
C LEU A 333 35.53 -44.60 10.02
N VAL A 334 36.69 -44.82 9.40
CA VAL A 334 37.75 -45.72 9.87
C VAL A 334 39.12 -45.07 9.79
N CYS A 335 40.10 -45.55 10.57
CA CYS A 335 41.48 -45.01 10.53
C CYS A 335 42.52 -46.07 10.15
N SER A 336 43.43 -45.69 9.25
CA SER A 336 44.66 -46.44 8.91
C SER A 336 45.88 -45.69 9.42
N GLY A 337 46.88 -46.40 9.95
CA GLY A 337 48.10 -45.81 10.50
C GLY A 337 49.39 -46.48 10.05
N GLY A 338 50.52 -45.88 10.43
CA GLY A 338 51.83 -46.54 10.37
C GLY A 338 52.00 -47.63 11.45
N GLY A 339 53.25 -47.93 11.81
CA GLY A 339 53.59 -48.82 12.91
C GLY A 339 53.89 -48.05 14.19
N SER A 340 52.84 -47.55 14.85
CA SER A 340 52.77 -47.13 16.28
C SER A 340 51.65 -46.10 16.50
N TYR A 341 51.24 -45.90 17.76
CA TYR A 341 50.32 -44.81 18.12
C TYR A 341 50.90 -43.41 17.87
N GLU A 342 52.22 -43.26 17.95
CA GLU A 342 52.92 -42.01 17.63
C GLU A 342 53.00 -41.72 16.12
N SER A 343 52.75 -42.73 15.26
CA SER A 343 52.77 -42.54 13.80
C SER A 343 51.60 -41.68 13.33
N GLY A 344 51.84 -40.84 12.32
CA GLY A 344 50.75 -40.18 11.58
C GLY A 344 49.75 -41.18 11.01
N ALA A 345 48.49 -40.76 10.92
CA ALA A 345 47.38 -41.62 10.51
C ALA A 345 46.41 -40.89 9.59
N ILE A 346 45.54 -41.64 8.92
CA ILE A 346 44.51 -41.12 8.04
C ILE A 346 43.14 -41.66 8.43
N ALA A 347 42.20 -40.74 8.68
CA ALA A 347 40.78 -41.05 8.79
C ALA A 347 40.13 -40.99 7.40
N LEU A 348 39.32 -42.00 7.09
CA LEU A 348 38.72 -42.23 5.78
C LEU A 348 37.21 -42.46 5.94
N VAL A 349 36.40 -41.70 5.20
CA VAL A 349 34.94 -41.81 5.20
C VAL A 349 34.48 -42.68 4.05
N VAL A 350 33.89 -43.84 4.37
CA VAL A 350 33.59 -44.94 3.44
C VAL A 350 32.07 -45.19 3.41
N ASN A 351 31.51 -45.26 2.20
CA ASN A 351 30.09 -45.57 1.99
C ASN A 351 29.81 -47.10 2.09
N HIS A 352 28.55 -47.52 1.97
CA HIS A 352 28.18 -48.95 1.98
C HIS A 352 28.63 -49.75 0.74
N GLN A 353 29.20 -49.10 -0.28
CA GLN A 353 29.75 -49.73 -1.48
C GLN A 353 31.28 -49.96 -1.36
N GLY A 354 31.94 -49.32 -0.38
CA GLY A 354 33.40 -49.35 -0.21
C GLY A 354 34.14 -48.15 -0.81
N ASP A 355 33.43 -47.17 -1.40
CA ASP A 355 34.04 -45.97 -1.95
C ASP A 355 34.37 -44.95 -0.86
N ILE A 356 35.50 -44.26 -1.01
CA ILE A 356 35.90 -43.12 -0.18
C ILE A 356 35.29 -41.85 -0.76
N ILE A 357 34.43 -41.16 0.00
CA ILE A 357 33.49 -40.16 -0.55
C ILE A 357 33.69 -38.71 -0.05
N LYS A 358 34.50 -38.49 1.00
CA LYS A 358 34.72 -37.15 1.60
C LYS A 358 36.20 -36.82 1.78
N GLY A 359 37.03 -37.34 0.88
CA GLY A 359 38.49 -37.19 0.93
C GLY A 359 39.14 -37.99 2.05
N THR A 360 40.36 -37.58 2.41
CA THR A 360 41.20 -38.21 3.43
C THR A 360 41.54 -37.16 4.48
N ILE A 361 41.37 -37.48 5.77
CA ILE A 361 41.60 -36.55 6.87
C ILE A 361 42.88 -36.96 7.61
N VAL A 362 43.91 -36.14 7.51
CA VAL A 362 45.25 -36.43 8.07
C VAL A 362 45.29 -36.12 9.57
N LEU A 363 45.64 -37.11 10.37
CA LEU A 363 45.77 -37.05 11.83
C LEU A 363 47.25 -37.03 12.22
N LYS A 364 47.61 -36.29 13.28
CA LYS A 364 49.00 -36.20 13.78
C LYS A 364 49.56 -37.56 14.21
N ASN A 365 48.70 -38.37 14.83
CA ASN A 365 49.01 -39.59 15.55
C ASN A 365 47.89 -40.61 15.27
N TYR A 366 48.13 -41.91 15.48
CA TYR A 366 47.08 -42.91 15.35
C TYR A 366 46.16 -42.88 16.57
N PRO A 367 44.84 -42.69 16.38
CA PRO A 367 43.98 -42.31 17.49
C PRO A 367 43.57 -43.51 18.34
N ARG A 368 43.31 -43.25 19.62
CA ARG A 368 42.72 -44.24 20.54
C ARG A 368 41.20 -44.39 20.36
N ASN A 369 40.56 -43.30 19.96
CA ASN A 369 39.12 -43.19 19.77
C ASN A 369 38.82 -42.05 18.81
N VAL A 370 37.72 -42.16 18.05
CA VAL A 370 37.26 -41.13 17.13
C VAL A 370 35.74 -41.01 17.21
N THR A 371 35.28 -39.80 17.48
CA THR A 371 33.87 -39.44 17.60
C THR A 371 33.49 -38.40 16.55
N VAL A 372 32.33 -38.57 15.91
CA VAL A 372 31.83 -37.64 14.89
C VAL A 372 30.69 -36.79 15.44
N GLU A 373 30.86 -35.47 15.36
CA GLU A 373 29.90 -34.44 15.73
C GLU A 373 29.82 -33.41 14.59
N PHE A 374 29.23 -33.85 13.47
CA PHE A 374 29.31 -33.17 12.18
C PHE A 374 28.91 -31.68 12.28
N PRO A 375 29.76 -30.72 11.85
CA PRO A 375 30.85 -30.87 10.88
C PRO A 375 32.25 -31.16 11.46
N TYR A 376 32.35 -31.64 12.71
CA TYR A 376 33.62 -31.89 13.39
C TYR A 376 33.90 -33.39 13.61
N ILE A 377 35.18 -33.74 13.63
CA ILE A 377 35.68 -35.02 14.14
C ILE A 377 36.54 -34.74 15.37
N VAL A 378 36.27 -35.45 16.46
CA VAL A 378 36.96 -35.33 17.75
C VAL A 378 37.77 -36.60 17.99
N VAL A 379 39.06 -36.44 18.33
CA VAL A 379 40.08 -37.48 18.20
C VAL A 379 40.91 -37.58 19.49
N GLU A 380 40.95 -38.77 20.12
CA GLU A 380 41.92 -39.04 21.20
C GLU A 380 43.32 -39.25 20.60
N SER A 381 44.23 -38.32 20.89
CA SER A 381 45.52 -38.14 20.20
C SER A 381 46.66 -38.13 21.23
N GLY A 382 47.70 -38.95 21.02
CA GLY A 382 48.89 -38.99 21.90
C GLY A 382 48.62 -39.24 23.40
N PHE A 383 47.52 -39.96 23.73
CA PHE A 383 46.98 -40.21 25.09
C PHE A 383 46.55 -38.97 25.90
N GLN A 384 47.35 -37.92 25.95
CA GLN A 384 47.14 -36.73 26.78
C GLN A 384 46.46 -35.57 26.04
N SER A 385 46.02 -35.76 24.79
CA SER A 385 45.34 -34.72 24.00
C SER A 385 44.06 -35.18 23.31
N VAL A 386 43.15 -34.23 23.11
CA VAL A 386 41.96 -34.36 22.26
C VAL A 386 42.08 -33.33 21.15
N ASP A 387 42.27 -33.80 19.93
CA ASP A 387 42.39 -32.99 18.73
C ASP A 387 41.05 -32.93 17.97
N ILE A 388 40.71 -31.76 17.43
CA ILE A 388 39.43 -31.50 16.77
C ILE A 388 39.69 -31.03 15.33
N TYR A 389 39.14 -31.76 14.37
CA TYR A 389 39.36 -31.58 12.94
C TYR A 389 38.07 -31.19 12.21
N SER A 390 38.19 -30.49 11.07
CA SER A 390 37.08 -30.31 10.13
C SER A 390 36.74 -31.63 9.42
N ALA A 391 35.44 -31.91 9.27
CA ALA A 391 34.90 -33.09 8.58
C ALA A 391 34.27 -32.74 7.21
N LEU A 392 34.61 -31.56 6.67
CA LEU A 392 33.95 -30.99 5.49
C LEU A 392 34.63 -31.43 4.18
N PRO A 393 33.89 -31.90 3.15
CA PRO A 393 34.49 -32.60 2.00
C PRO A 393 35.37 -31.76 1.06
N ASN A 394 35.42 -30.44 1.26
CA ASN A 394 36.03 -29.47 0.35
C ASN A 394 37.14 -28.63 1.03
N GLU A 395 37.48 -28.92 2.28
CA GLU A 395 38.53 -28.23 3.04
C GLU A 395 39.77 -29.12 3.11
N GLU A 396 40.96 -28.51 3.12
CA GLU A 396 42.17 -29.24 3.54
C GLU A 396 42.03 -29.64 5.02
N SER A 397 42.69 -30.74 5.43
CA SER A 397 42.49 -31.36 6.76
C SER A 397 43.03 -30.51 7.91
N GLN A 398 42.32 -29.44 8.27
CA GLN A 398 42.75 -28.50 9.29
C GLN A 398 42.41 -29.00 10.69
N LEU A 399 43.42 -29.02 11.56
CA LEU A 399 43.24 -29.05 13.01
C LEU A 399 42.67 -27.70 13.46
N LEU A 400 41.46 -27.70 13.99
CA LEU A 400 40.74 -26.49 14.42
C LEU A 400 41.00 -26.16 15.90
N GLN A 401 41.25 -27.18 16.74
CA GLN A 401 41.46 -27.03 18.17
C GLN A 401 42.21 -28.23 18.75
N SER A 402 42.97 -27.99 19.82
CA SER A 402 43.60 -29.04 20.63
C SER A 402 43.37 -28.75 22.11
N ILE A 403 43.04 -29.80 22.85
CA ILE A 403 42.81 -29.81 24.30
C ILE A 403 43.85 -30.76 24.90
N THR A 404 44.64 -30.32 25.88
CA THR A 404 45.69 -31.14 26.48
C THR A 404 45.58 -31.20 28.01
N SER A 405 45.93 -32.35 28.58
CA SER A 405 46.12 -32.53 30.03
C SER A 405 47.62 -32.59 30.33
N PRO A 406 48.11 -31.98 31.42
CA PRO A 406 49.53 -32.02 31.76
C PRO A 406 49.99 -33.37 32.32
N ILE A 407 49.09 -34.22 32.84
CA ILE A 407 49.46 -35.43 33.62
C ILE A 407 48.65 -36.68 33.25
N SER A 408 47.36 -36.56 32.93
CA SER A 408 46.45 -37.71 32.79
C SER A 408 46.00 -37.97 31.35
N ASP A 409 45.81 -39.25 30.99
CA ASP A 409 45.08 -39.64 29.77
C ASP A 409 43.75 -38.87 29.65
N LEU A 410 43.51 -38.25 28.49
CA LEU A 410 42.21 -37.68 28.13
C LEU A 410 41.42 -38.66 27.27
N LYS A 411 40.16 -38.87 27.62
CA LYS A 411 39.25 -39.74 26.86
C LYS A 411 37.97 -39.03 26.50
N ILE A 412 37.40 -39.39 25.36
CA ILE A 412 36.15 -38.84 24.83
C ILE A 412 35.05 -39.89 24.86
N SER A 413 33.81 -39.45 25.00
CA SER A 413 32.63 -40.28 24.75
C SER A 413 31.49 -39.43 24.19
N LYS A 414 30.59 -40.09 23.46
CA LYS A 414 29.35 -39.52 22.95
C LYS A 414 28.19 -40.32 23.51
N THR A 415 27.53 -39.76 24.52
CA THR A 415 26.54 -40.46 25.33
C THR A 415 25.12 -40.32 24.78
N ASP A 416 24.25 -41.29 25.08
CA ASP A 416 22.80 -41.21 24.80
C ASP A 416 22.13 -39.99 25.47
N LYS A 417 22.67 -39.50 26.60
CA LYS A 417 22.25 -38.24 27.24
C LYS A 417 22.78 -37.03 26.48
N ILE A 418 21.88 -36.10 26.15
CA ILE A 418 22.22 -34.72 25.80
C ILE A 418 22.24 -33.90 27.10
N PHE A 419 23.43 -33.49 27.53
CA PHE A 419 23.60 -32.59 28.66
C PHE A 419 23.19 -31.17 28.27
N THR A 420 22.66 -30.42 29.24
CA THR A 420 22.50 -28.96 29.13
C THR A 420 23.47 -28.30 30.09
N ASN A 421 24.36 -27.45 29.59
CA ASN A 421 25.35 -26.80 30.43
C ASN A 421 24.71 -25.72 31.30
N VAL A 422 24.94 -25.80 32.61
CA VAL A 422 24.53 -24.79 33.61
C VAL A 422 25.70 -23.94 34.09
N ASN A 423 26.94 -24.39 33.90
CA ASN A 423 28.16 -23.83 34.49
C ASN A 423 28.85 -22.77 33.58
N SER A 424 28.19 -22.31 32.51
CA SER A 424 28.67 -21.18 31.70
C SER A 424 28.58 -19.87 32.47
N SER A 425 29.67 -19.10 32.46
CA SER A 425 29.79 -17.85 33.22
C SER A 425 28.80 -16.79 32.74
N GLU A 426 28.30 -15.98 33.69
CA GLU A 426 27.29 -14.97 33.38
C GLU A 426 27.85 -13.87 32.47
N ASP A 427 29.13 -13.53 32.60
CA ASP A 427 29.85 -12.64 31.68
C ASP A 427 29.85 -13.15 30.23
N PHE A 428 29.95 -14.46 30.02
CA PHE A 428 29.89 -15.05 28.68
C PHE A 428 28.49 -14.89 28.08
N LYS A 429 27.43 -15.26 28.84
CA LYS A 429 26.03 -15.10 28.42
C LYS A 429 25.71 -13.64 28.16
N MET A 430 26.13 -12.73 29.05
CA MET A 430 25.93 -11.30 28.90
C MET A 430 26.65 -10.72 27.67
N LYS A 431 27.86 -11.18 27.35
CA LYS A 431 28.55 -10.79 26.10
C LYS A 431 27.78 -11.28 24.87
N LEU A 432 27.37 -12.55 24.85
CA LEU A 432 26.60 -13.15 23.75
C LEU A 432 25.25 -12.46 23.53
N PHE A 433 24.45 -12.29 24.58
CA PHE A 433 23.12 -11.70 24.53
C PHE A 433 23.17 -10.21 24.22
N ASN A 434 24.18 -9.47 24.71
CA ASN A 434 24.39 -8.10 24.25
C ASN A 434 24.80 -8.05 22.78
N LYS A 435 25.68 -8.94 22.30
CA LYS A 435 26.06 -8.96 20.87
C LYS A 435 24.86 -9.21 19.95
N LEU A 436 23.97 -10.14 20.34
CA LEU A 436 22.82 -10.60 19.54
C LEU A 436 21.47 -9.89 19.79
N ARG A 437 21.29 -9.09 20.85
CA ARG A 437 20.02 -8.35 21.04
C ARG A 437 19.89 -7.20 20.04
N LEU A 438 18.65 -6.93 19.62
CA LEU A 438 18.35 -5.72 18.85
C LEU A 438 18.23 -4.48 19.76
N GLN A 439 18.59 -3.32 19.23
CA GLN A 439 18.35 -2.00 19.85
C GLN A 439 18.04 -0.96 18.76
N PRO A 440 17.42 0.19 19.10
CA PRO A 440 17.19 1.25 18.13
C PRO A 440 18.50 2.02 17.84
N LEU A 441 18.70 2.41 16.57
CA LEU A 441 19.83 3.25 16.13
C LEU A 441 19.61 4.74 16.42
N THR A 442 18.35 5.17 16.43
CA THR A 442 17.96 6.51 16.89
C THR A 442 17.58 6.45 18.37
N HIS A 443 17.87 7.51 19.13
CA HIS A 443 17.60 7.55 20.58
C HIS A 443 16.10 7.65 20.89
N SER A 444 15.38 6.52 20.85
CA SER A 444 14.10 6.36 21.53
C SER A 444 14.28 5.56 22.82
N ASP A 445 13.59 5.95 23.89
CA ASP A 445 13.83 5.41 25.24
C ASP A 445 13.13 4.06 25.50
N ASN A 446 13.24 3.15 24.51
CA ASN A 446 12.51 1.90 24.38
C ASN A 446 13.09 0.75 25.24
N LYS A 447 13.47 1.06 26.49
CA LYS A 447 14.08 0.12 27.45
C LYS A 447 13.31 -1.21 27.58
N PHE A 448 11.97 -1.15 27.61
CA PHE A 448 11.12 -2.35 27.67
C PHE A 448 11.25 -3.25 26.44
N ARG A 449 11.37 -2.68 25.24
CA ARG A 449 11.57 -3.49 24.02
C ARG A 449 12.98 -4.06 23.99
N ILE A 450 14.01 -3.28 24.32
CA ILE A 450 15.41 -3.77 24.37
C ILE A 450 15.54 -4.98 25.30
N GLU A 451 14.90 -4.95 26.47
CA GLU A 451 14.92 -6.08 27.41
C GLU A 451 14.10 -7.28 26.89
N ARG A 452 13.01 -7.05 26.15
CA ARG A 452 12.26 -8.10 25.46
C ARG A 452 13.08 -8.77 24.34
N GLU A 453 13.85 -8.00 23.56
CA GLU A 453 14.74 -8.55 22.52
C GLU A 453 15.87 -9.38 23.18
N ARG A 454 16.46 -8.90 24.29
CA ARG A 454 17.42 -9.67 25.11
C ARG A 454 16.83 -10.99 25.60
N ALA A 455 15.66 -10.94 26.26
CA ALA A 455 14.98 -12.12 26.78
C ALA A 455 14.53 -13.10 25.67
N PHE A 456 14.31 -12.61 24.44
CA PHE A 456 14.03 -13.46 23.28
C PHE A 456 15.28 -14.22 22.79
N VAL A 457 16.45 -13.58 22.76
CA VAL A 457 17.73 -14.26 22.47
C VAL A 457 18.04 -15.28 23.56
N GLU A 458 17.96 -14.88 24.83
CA GLU A 458 18.21 -15.73 25.99
C GLU A 458 17.31 -16.97 25.99
N LYS A 459 15.98 -16.80 25.82
CA LYS A 459 15.03 -17.91 25.72
C LYS A 459 15.25 -18.81 24.49
N SER A 460 15.93 -18.31 23.45
CA SER A 460 16.25 -19.10 22.25
C SER A 460 17.56 -19.88 22.39
N TYR A 461 18.43 -19.53 23.35
CA TYR A 461 19.75 -20.11 23.53
C TYR A 461 19.75 -21.24 24.55
N GLU A 462 20.22 -22.42 24.14
CA GLU A 462 20.43 -23.57 25.03
C GLU A 462 21.80 -24.21 24.74
N GLU A 463 22.70 -24.19 25.73
CA GLU A 463 24.00 -24.86 25.61
C GLU A 463 23.84 -26.37 25.78
N LYS A 464 23.77 -27.11 24.67
CA LYS A 464 23.56 -28.56 24.66
C LYS A 464 24.71 -29.30 23.99
N THR A 465 25.07 -30.46 24.56
CA THR A 465 26.07 -31.37 23.99
C THR A 465 25.86 -32.81 24.49
N SER A 466 26.15 -33.78 23.63
CA SER A 466 26.31 -35.20 24.00
C SER A 466 27.79 -35.61 24.15
N LEU A 467 28.72 -34.69 23.92
CA LEU A 467 30.16 -34.93 24.01
C LEU A 467 30.69 -34.66 25.41
N ILE A 468 31.40 -35.64 25.95
CA ILE A 468 32.11 -35.54 27.23
C ILE A 468 33.58 -35.88 27.08
N ILE A 469 34.42 -35.16 27.82
CA ILE A 469 35.84 -35.44 28.02
C ILE A 469 36.02 -35.84 29.49
N TYR A 470 36.72 -36.93 29.75
CA TYR A 470 36.92 -37.46 31.11
C TYR A 470 38.33 -38.01 31.31
N ASN A 471 38.81 -37.91 32.56
CA ASN A 471 40.15 -38.32 32.99
C ASN A 471 40.17 -38.64 34.49
N SER A 472 41.34 -38.65 35.14
CA SER A 472 41.48 -38.87 36.59
C SER A 472 41.12 -37.66 37.46
N PHE A 473 40.77 -36.51 36.89
CA PHE A 473 40.46 -35.27 37.61
C PHE A 473 38.95 -34.95 37.59
N GLY A 474 38.27 -35.20 36.48
CA GLY A 474 36.83 -34.96 36.37
C GLY A 474 36.17 -35.50 35.10
N ILE A 475 34.90 -35.14 34.96
CA ILE A 475 34.11 -35.24 33.72
C ILE A 475 33.74 -33.82 33.30
N HIS A 476 34.01 -33.46 32.06
CA HIS A 476 33.73 -32.14 31.51
C HIS A 476 32.94 -32.27 30.20
N LEU A 477 31.97 -31.37 30.01
CA LEU A 477 31.22 -31.23 28.77
C LEU A 477 32.07 -30.52 27.71
N LEU A 478 32.05 -31.02 26.47
CA LEU A 478 32.60 -30.32 25.32
C LEU A 478 31.45 -29.57 24.61
N VAL A 479 31.29 -28.29 24.96
CA VAL A 479 30.14 -27.44 24.61
C VAL A 479 30.48 -26.60 23.37
N PRO A 480 29.67 -26.64 22.29
CA PRO A 480 29.89 -25.77 21.12
C PRO A 480 29.95 -24.28 21.47
N THR A 481 30.82 -23.54 20.78
CA THR A 481 30.90 -22.08 20.83
C THR A 481 29.93 -21.48 19.79
N PRO A 482 29.06 -20.52 20.17
CA PRO A 482 28.25 -19.77 19.21
C PRO A 482 29.11 -19.12 18.13
N MET A 483 28.78 -19.39 16.87
CA MET A 483 29.55 -18.94 15.71
C MET A 483 29.63 -17.42 15.59
N VAL A 484 28.66 -16.67 16.15
CA VAL A 484 28.76 -15.20 16.22
C VAL A 484 29.97 -14.72 17.04
N LEU A 485 30.54 -15.54 17.92
CA LEU A 485 31.64 -15.12 18.80
C LEU A 485 33.03 -15.21 18.14
N SER A 486 33.22 -15.98 17.06
CA SER A 486 34.50 -15.95 16.30
C SER A 486 34.68 -14.64 15.53
N PHE A 487 33.59 -14.02 15.08
CA PHE A 487 33.61 -12.79 14.29
C PHE A 487 33.66 -11.55 15.18
N THR A 488 34.85 -11.20 15.68
CA THR A 488 35.13 -9.95 16.43
C THR A 488 36.04 -8.97 15.67
N SER A 489 36.81 -9.49 14.72
CA SER A 489 37.53 -8.76 13.68
C SER A 489 36.56 -7.97 12.79
N CYS A 490 37.07 -6.90 12.18
CA CYS A 490 36.40 -6.15 11.09
C CYS A 490 37.37 -6.05 9.91
N GLU A 491 37.87 -7.21 9.50
CA GLU A 491 38.87 -7.38 8.45
C GLU A 491 38.21 -7.89 7.16
N GLU A 492 38.87 -7.68 6.02
CA GLU A 492 38.35 -8.08 4.71
C GLU A 492 38.29 -9.61 4.54
N SER A 493 39.24 -10.32 5.17
CA SER A 493 39.29 -11.79 5.30
C SER A 493 38.00 -12.40 5.84
N GLU A 494 37.27 -11.68 6.70
CA GLU A 494 36.03 -12.19 7.28
C GLU A 494 34.85 -12.21 6.30
N ILE A 495 34.93 -11.52 5.16
CA ILE A 495 33.88 -11.52 4.14
C ILE A 495 33.67 -12.94 3.59
N ASP A 496 34.75 -13.62 3.20
CA ASP A 496 34.70 -14.99 2.69
C ASP A 496 34.36 -16.01 3.78
N ASN A 497 34.94 -15.85 4.99
CA ASN A 497 34.61 -16.68 6.15
C ASN A 497 33.11 -16.65 6.46
N ILE A 498 32.51 -15.45 6.55
CA ILE A 498 31.09 -15.28 6.85
C ILE A 498 30.23 -15.84 5.71
N GLU A 499 30.58 -15.57 4.45
CA GLU A 499 29.86 -16.13 3.31
C GLU A 499 29.81 -17.66 3.33
N ASP A 500 30.92 -18.32 3.64
CA ASP A 500 30.98 -19.77 3.72
C ASP A 500 30.19 -20.34 4.93
N GLN A 501 30.26 -19.71 6.11
CA GLN A 501 29.42 -20.13 7.24
C GLN A 501 27.92 -19.95 6.94
N LEU A 502 27.51 -18.89 6.23
CA LEU A 502 26.13 -18.72 5.78
C LEU A 502 25.75 -19.80 4.73
N LYS A 503 26.65 -20.16 3.80
CA LYS A 503 26.45 -21.27 2.84
C LYS A 503 26.38 -22.63 3.55
N LYS A 504 27.04 -22.81 4.70
CA LYS A 504 26.97 -24.01 5.55
C LYS A 504 25.63 -24.11 6.28
N LEU A 505 25.19 -23.03 6.96
CA LEU A 505 23.89 -22.98 7.62
C LEU A 505 22.72 -23.22 6.64
N ALA A 506 22.78 -22.63 5.45
CA ALA A 506 21.72 -22.75 4.44
C ALA A 506 21.46 -24.19 3.94
N LYS A 507 22.40 -25.13 4.16
CA LYS A 507 22.25 -26.55 3.80
C LYS A 507 21.48 -27.38 4.82
N ARG A 508 21.27 -26.88 6.05
CA ARG A 508 20.65 -27.63 7.16
C ARG A 508 19.41 -26.96 7.74
N LYS A 509 18.60 -27.73 8.46
CA LYS A 509 17.42 -27.22 9.18
C LYS A 509 17.86 -26.53 10.48
N ILE A 510 18.09 -25.21 10.39
CA ILE A 510 18.55 -24.38 11.51
C ILE A 510 17.49 -24.09 12.58
N THR A 511 17.94 -24.03 13.83
CA THR A 511 17.19 -23.68 15.06
C THR A 511 16.74 -22.21 15.08
N THR A 512 16.03 -21.80 16.14
CA THR A 512 15.66 -20.39 16.36
C THR A 512 16.90 -19.52 16.61
N PHE A 513 17.88 -20.02 17.37
CA PHE A 513 19.10 -19.28 17.71
C PHE A 513 20.03 -19.10 16.51
N GLU A 514 20.29 -20.16 15.74
CA GLU A 514 21.09 -20.08 14.51
C GLU A 514 20.52 -19.09 13.48
N LYS A 515 19.20 -18.83 13.48
CA LYS A 515 18.59 -17.78 12.65
C LYS A 515 18.94 -16.38 13.12
N ILE A 516 19.08 -16.16 14.43
CA ILE A 516 19.51 -14.89 15.01
C ILE A 516 21.00 -14.67 14.66
N GLU A 517 21.84 -15.70 14.81
CA GLU A 517 23.25 -15.66 14.38
C GLU A 517 23.40 -15.42 12.87
N ALA A 518 22.60 -16.12 12.04
CA ALA A 518 22.61 -15.91 10.59
C ALA A 518 22.22 -14.48 10.21
N ASN A 519 21.17 -13.91 10.83
CA ASN A 519 20.76 -12.52 10.59
C ASN A 519 21.84 -11.51 11.04
N TYR A 520 22.52 -11.78 12.16
CA TYR A 520 23.66 -10.98 12.61
C TYR A 520 24.79 -11.03 11.58
N LEU A 521 25.18 -12.22 11.11
CA LEU A 521 26.26 -12.38 10.14
C LEU A 521 25.91 -11.83 8.75
N MET A 522 24.67 -11.94 8.29
CA MET A 522 24.19 -11.25 7.10
C MET A 522 24.33 -9.73 7.23
N SER A 523 24.05 -9.18 8.42
CA SER A 523 24.23 -7.75 8.70
C SER A 523 25.71 -7.36 8.69
N LEU A 524 26.57 -8.12 9.38
CA LEU A 524 28.02 -7.90 9.43
C LEU A 524 28.66 -7.99 8.05
N LEU A 525 28.33 -9.01 7.25
CA LEU A 525 28.81 -9.18 5.87
C LEU A 525 28.51 -7.94 5.01
N LEU A 526 27.27 -7.44 5.07
CA LEU A 526 26.88 -6.23 4.36
C LEU A 526 27.66 -4.99 4.84
N PHE A 527 27.95 -4.88 6.13
CA PHE A 527 28.78 -3.80 6.68
C PHE A 527 30.26 -3.90 6.27
N LEU A 528 30.85 -5.09 6.28
CA LEU A 528 32.24 -5.31 5.84
C LEU A 528 32.42 -5.02 4.34
N MET A 529 31.47 -5.44 3.50
CA MET A 529 31.49 -5.08 2.07
C MET A 529 31.41 -3.56 1.85
N MET A 530 30.57 -2.84 2.61
CA MET A 530 30.48 -1.37 2.54
C MET A 530 31.75 -0.67 3.08
N LEU A 531 32.43 -1.30 4.06
CA LEU A 531 33.66 -0.79 4.67
C LEU A 531 34.85 -0.92 3.71
N HIS A 532 35.12 -2.14 3.24
CA HIS A 532 36.36 -2.49 2.55
C HIS A 532 36.35 -2.21 1.03
N TYR A 533 35.25 -2.48 0.32
CA TYR A 533 35.24 -2.30 -1.14
C TYR A 533 35.39 -0.81 -1.51
N ASP A 534 36.29 -0.48 -2.44
CA ASP A 534 36.53 0.90 -2.90
C ASP A 534 35.24 1.55 -3.45
N HIS A 535 34.48 0.78 -4.22
CA HIS A 535 33.22 1.18 -4.83
C HIS A 535 32.07 0.29 -4.36
N ILE A 536 30.90 0.90 -4.13
CA ILE A 536 29.67 0.17 -3.85
C ILE A 536 29.02 -0.10 -5.20
N GLU A 537 29.03 -1.36 -5.64
CA GLU A 537 28.48 -1.79 -6.92
C GLU A 537 27.01 -2.25 -6.84
N ASP A 538 26.38 -2.47 -8.01
CA ASP A 538 25.02 -3.02 -8.12
C ASP A 538 24.88 -4.40 -7.44
N GLU A 539 25.93 -5.22 -7.37
CA GLU A 539 25.90 -6.51 -6.67
C GLU A 539 25.93 -6.36 -5.14
N VAL A 540 26.51 -5.28 -4.59
CA VAL A 540 26.43 -4.97 -3.15
C VAL A 540 25.01 -4.54 -2.78
N MET A 541 24.42 -3.62 -3.57
CA MET A 541 23.03 -3.19 -3.42
C MET A 541 22.02 -4.33 -3.65
N LYS A 542 22.37 -5.29 -4.50
CA LYS A 542 21.61 -6.53 -4.71
C LYS A 542 21.60 -7.39 -3.44
N LYS A 543 22.75 -7.68 -2.81
CA LYS A 543 22.79 -8.41 -1.53
C LYS A 543 21.97 -7.71 -0.44
N TRP A 544 22.01 -6.38 -0.37
CA TRP A 544 21.14 -5.60 0.53
C TRP A 544 19.64 -5.82 0.26
N CYS A 545 19.22 -5.83 -1.02
CA CYS A 545 17.84 -6.21 -1.37
C CYS A 545 17.57 -7.69 -1.06
N ASP A 546 18.57 -8.56 -1.22
CA ASP A 546 18.39 -10.00 -1.14
C ASP A 546 18.35 -10.57 0.29
N PHE A 547 18.83 -9.81 1.28
CA PHE A 547 18.66 -10.07 2.71
C PHE A 547 17.58 -9.21 3.38
N SER A 548 16.82 -8.39 2.63
CA SER A 548 15.86 -7.40 3.20
C SER A 548 14.70 -7.99 4.03
N ASP A 549 14.45 -9.30 3.92
CA ASP A 549 13.50 -10.06 4.74
C ASP A 549 14.11 -10.61 6.06
N LYS A 550 15.39 -10.32 6.32
CA LYS A 550 16.20 -10.76 7.47
C LYS A 550 17.02 -9.65 8.13
N VAL A 551 17.49 -8.68 7.34
CA VAL A 551 18.29 -7.53 7.75
C VAL A 551 17.52 -6.25 7.42
N ASP A 552 17.50 -5.29 8.34
CA ASP A 552 16.78 -4.03 8.15
C ASP A 552 17.49 -3.14 7.11
N ILE A 553 16.94 -3.08 5.90
CA ILE A 553 17.47 -2.27 4.80
C ILE A 553 17.42 -0.75 5.09
N ARG A 554 16.65 -0.29 6.09
CA ARG A 554 16.71 1.11 6.54
C ARG A 554 18.06 1.49 7.13
N ILE A 555 18.85 0.52 7.62
CA ILE A 555 20.23 0.80 8.07
C ILE A 555 21.08 1.32 6.90
N LEU A 556 20.91 0.77 5.69
CA LEU A 556 21.59 1.28 4.49
C LEU A 556 21.17 2.73 4.17
N PHE A 557 19.88 3.06 4.31
CA PHE A 557 19.38 4.43 4.11
C PHE A 557 19.97 5.41 5.14
N TYR A 558 20.07 4.98 6.40
CA TYR A 558 20.72 5.73 7.48
C TYR A 558 22.23 5.94 7.26
N LEU A 559 22.92 4.95 6.69
CA LEU A 559 24.33 5.02 6.29
C LEU A 559 24.59 5.95 5.08
N PHE A 560 23.57 6.31 4.31
CA PHE A 560 23.64 7.32 3.25
C PHE A 560 23.05 8.68 3.65
N ASP A 561 22.78 8.92 4.94
CA ASP A 561 22.11 10.12 5.48
C ASP A 561 20.73 10.42 4.83
N TRP A 562 19.97 9.38 4.47
CA TRP A 562 18.59 9.53 3.96
C TRP A 562 17.57 9.67 5.10
N LYS A 563 16.46 10.38 4.84
CA LYS A 563 15.35 10.54 5.78
C LYS A 563 14.52 9.24 5.85
N VAL A 564 14.67 8.51 6.95
CA VAL A 564 13.90 7.30 7.27
C VAL A 564 12.65 7.67 8.09
N TYR A 565 11.53 6.97 7.87
CA TYR A 565 10.21 7.31 8.42
C TYR A 565 9.76 6.50 9.64
N SER A 566 10.51 5.46 10.01
CA SER A 566 10.26 4.57 11.16
C SER A 566 11.55 4.30 11.95
N GLU A 567 11.40 3.74 13.16
CA GLU A 567 12.55 3.33 13.97
C GLU A 567 13.37 2.22 13.28
N ILE A 568 14.68 2.41 13.25
CA ILE A 568 15.62 1.44 12.70
C ILE A 568 16.20 0.64 13.85
N TRP A 569 16.10 -0.69 13.78
CA TRP A 569 16.58 -1.60 14.82
C TRP A 569 17.74 -2.45 14.28
N CYS A 570 18.87 -2.43 14.98
CA CYS A 570 20.07 -3.19 14.62
C CYS A 570 20.57 -4.05 15.79
N PHE A 571 21.45 -5.01 15.50
CA PHE A 571 22.16 -5.77 16.53
C PHE A 571 23.10 -4.84 17.32
N HIS A 572 23.02 -4.86 18.64
CA HIS A 572 23.86 -4.02 19.49
C HIS A 572 25.36 -4.29 19.28
N GLY A 573 25.75 -5.54 19.01
CA GLY A 573 27.12 -5.90 18.63
C GLY A 573 27.62 -5.35 17.28
N LEU A 574 26.79 -4.62 16.53
CA LEU A 574 27.15 -3.98 15.25
C LEU A 574 27.02 -2.45 15.28
N VAL A 575 26.74 -1.85 16.44
CA VAL A 575 26.59 -0.38 16.56
C VAL A 575 27.90 0.33 16.19
N ASP A 576 29.02 -0.10 16.74
CA ASP A 576 30.34 0.52 16.52
C ASP A 576 30.75 0.55 15.04
N ILE A 577 30.47 -0.52 14.29
CA ILE A 577 30.73 -0.57 12.85
C ILE A 577 29.74 0.28 12.05
N ILE A 578 28.47 0.39 12.48
CA ILE A 578 27.48 1.30 11.86
C ILE A 578 27.88 2.78 12.09
N GLU A 579 28.34 3.15 13.29
CA GLU A 579 28.82 4.51 13.58
C GLU A 579 30.10 4.83 12.79
N ARG A 580 31.06 3.89 12.75
CA ARG A 580 32.26 4.01 11.91
C ARG A 580 31.91 4.17 10.43
N LEU A 581 31.00 3.34 9.91
CA LEU A 581 30.52 3.43 8.52
C LEU A 581 29.82 4.77 8.24
N LYS A 582 29.00 5.29 9.16
CA LYS A 582 28.34 6.59 8.99
C LYS A 582 29.32 7.77 9.00
N SER A 583 30.45 7.65 9.68
CA SER A 583 31.52 8.66 9.62
C SER A 583 32.17 8.76 8.23
N LEU A 584 32.11 7.68 7.44
CA LEU A 584 32.52 7.65 6.04
C LEU A 584 31.36 8.15 5.16
N LYS A 585 31.64 9.09 4.24
CA LYS A 585 30.63 9.59 3.31
C LYS A 585 30.38 8.60 2.18
N LEU A 586 29.71 7.49 2.50
CA LEU A 586 29.50 6.32 1.64
C LEU A 586 28.82 6.66 0.30
N SER A 587 28.06 7.77 0.24
CA SER A 587 27.53 8.34 -1.01
C SER A 587 28.61 8.53 -2.10
N ASN A 588 29.86 8.76 -1.70
CA ASN A 588 30.98 9.01 -2.61
C ASN A 588 31.59 7.72 -3.18
N LYS A 589 31.27 6.54 -2.60
CA LYS A 589 31.66 5.24 -3.16
C LYS A 589 30.70 4.75 -4.26
N CYS A 590 29.56 5.41 -4.47
CA CYS A 590 28.54 5.02 -5.45
C CYS A 590 28.69 5.81 -6.76
N GLU A 591 28.96 5.14 -7.89
CA GLU A 591 29.05 5.81 -9.21
C GLU A 591 27.74 6.49 -9.65
N ASN A 592 26.60 5.81 -9.46
CA ASN A 592 25.30 6.29 -9.95
C ASN A 592 24.17 5.91 -8.98
N LEU A 593 24.04 6.69 -7.91
CA LEU A 593 23.06 6.49 -6.86
C LEU A 593 21.60 6.41 -7.39
N ILE A 594 21.27 7.16 -8.45
CA ILE A 594 19.91 7.16 -9.05
C ILE A 594 19.61 5.82 -9.72
N LYS A 595 20.55 5.26 -10.49
CA LYS A 595 20.44 3.92 -11.08
C LYS A 595 20.25 2.86 -10.00
N MET A 596 21.03 2.95 -8.92
CA MET A 596 20.98 2.00 -7.80
C MET A 596 19.64 2.06 -7.07
N ILE A 597 19.13 3.25 -6.74
CA ILE A 597 17.81 3.45 -6.12
C ILE A 597 16.69 2.83 -6.98
N LEU A 598 16.73 3.04 -8.30
CA LEU A 598 15.75 2.46 -9.23
C LEU A 598 15.84 0.92 -9.28
N MET A 599 17.05 0.37 -9.30
CA MET A 599 17.25 -1.08 -9.20
C MET A 599 16.70 -1.63 -7.88
N MET A 600 17.00 -1.00 -6.75
CA MET A 600 16.52 -1.41 -5.42
C MET A 600 15.00 -1.40 -5.36
N LYS A 601 14.35 -0.30 -5.76
CA LYS A 601 12.88 -0.22 -5.86
C LYS A 601 12.30 -1.36 -6.71
N SER A 602 12.90 -1.64 -7.87
CA SER A 602 12.44 -2.70 -8.78
C SER A 602 12.63 -4.12 -8.24
N LYS A 603 13.63 -4.36 -7.37
CA LYS A 603 13.89 -5.66 -6.73
C LYS A 603 12.99 -5.88 -5.53
N LEU A 604 12.88 -4.89 -4.64
CA LEU A 604 12.03 -4.95 -3.45
C LEU A 604 10.55 -5.12 -3.83
N LYS A 605 10.06 -4.45 -4.88
CA LYS A 605 8.71 -4.67 -5.43
C LYS A 605 8.44 -6.09 -5.96
N LYS A 606 9.47 -6.83 -6.35
CA LYS A 606 9.35 -8.19 -6.93
C LYS A 606 9.55 -9.31 -5.90
N ARG A 607 9.94 -8.98 -4.67
CA ARG A 607 10.11 -9.97 -3.59
C ARG A 607 8.79 -10.21 -2.86
N GLU A 608 8.64 -11.42 -2.34
CA GLU A 608 7.54 -11.76 -1.45
C GLU A 608 7.66 -10.96 -0.15
N ARG A 609 6.58 -10.27 0.25
CA ARG A 609 6.52 -9.46 1.47
C ARG A 609 6.54 -10.39 2.70
N THR A 610 7.74 -10.70 3.18
CA THR A 610 7.99 -11.62 4.30
C THR A 610 9.01 -11.04 5.28
N GLY A 611 9.00 -11.52 6.53
CA GLY A 611 9.93 -11.04 7.56
C GLY A 611 9.81 -9.54 7.83
N LEU A 612 10.94 -8.85 7.99
CA LEU A 612 10.98 -7.40 8.23
C LEU A 612 10.32 -6.61 7.08
N LEU A 613 10.60 -7.00 5.83
CA LEU A 613 10.08 -6.37 4.62
C LEU A 613 8.53 -6.36 4.56
N ALA A 614 7.84 -7.26 5.28
CA ALA A 614 6.38 -7.27 5.32
C ALA A 614 5.77 -6.14 6.17
N ASN A 615 6.42 -5.80 7.28
CA ASN A 615 5.89 -4.85 8.27
C ASN A 615 6.20 -3.40 7.89
N ASP A 616 7.37 -3.17 7.28
CA ASP A 616 7.96 -1.85 7.08
C ASP A 616 8.01 -1.42 5.59
N PHE A 617 7.33 -2.18 4.69
CA PHE A 617 7.39 -1.99 3.23
C PHE A 617 7.12 -0.55 2.79
N ASP A 618 6.06 0.05 3.35
CA ASP A 618 5.53 1.33 2.90
C ASP A 618 6.46 2.48 3.30
N ASP A 619 7.11 2.39 4.46
CA ASP A 619 8.15 3.34 4.88
C ASP A 619 9.46 3.16 4.12
N ILE A 620 9.82 1.91 3.77
CA ILE A 620 10.97 1.62 2.90
C ILE A 620 10.77 2.25 1.52
N MET A 621 9.58 2.10 0.93
CA MET A 621 9.23 2.72 -0.36
C MET A 621 9.16 4.25 -0.26
N LYS A 622 8.56 4.79 0.79
CA LYS A 622 8.51 6.23 1.09
C LYS A 622 9.91 6.85 1.19
N THR A 623 10.85 6.20 1.90
CA THR A 623 12.27 6.63 1.95
C THR A 623 12.93 6.60 0.58
N ILE A 624 12.74 5.54 -0.19
CA ILE A 624 13.26 5.39 -1.57
C ILE A 624 12.73 6.51 -2.47
N ASP A 625 11.42 6.75 -2.45
CA ASP A 625 10.72 7.67 -3.35
C ASP A 625 11.10 9.13 -3.11
N ILE A 626 11.09 9.55 -1.85
CA ILE A 626 11.40 10.93 -1.47
C ILE A 626 12.88 11.23 -1.68
N THR A 627 13.74 10.21 -1.58
CA THR A 627 15.16 10.32 -1.95
C THR A 627 15.34 10.42 -3.46
N SER A 628 14.64 9.58 -4.25
CA SER A 628 14.67 9.65 -5.72
C SER A 628 14.15 11.00 -6.23
N PHE A 629 13.06 11.50 -5.65
CA PHE A 629 12.49 12.82 -5.92
C PHE A 629 13.52 13.94 -5.65
N ASN A 630 14.11 13.98 -4.45
CA ASN A 630 15.10 14.99 -4.08
C ASN A 630 16.34 14.97 -4.98
N LEU A 631 16.82 13.79 -5.38
CA LEU A 631 17.97 13.66 -6.29
C LEU A 631 17.64 14.14 -7.71
N ARG A 632 16.47 13.75 -8.26
CA ARG A 632 16.00 14.22 -9.58
C ARG A 632 15.79 15.72 -9.61
N LEU A 633 15.22 16.30 -8.54
CA LEU A 633 15.02 17.74 -8.38
C LEU A 633 16.34 18.51 -8.39
N ARG A 634 17.35 18.03 -7.63
CA ARG A 634 18.72 18.59 -7.66
C ARG A 634 19.36 18.48 -9.05
N ALA A 635 19.10 17.39 -9.78
CA ALA A 635 19.59 17.17 -11.13
C ALA A 635 18.77 17.87 -12.24
N LYS A 636 17.71 18.62 -11.89
CA LYS A 636 16.75 19.25 -12.83
C LYS A 636 16.15 18.28 -13.86
N GLN A 637 15.97 17.00 -13.47
CA GLN A 637 15.35 15.98 -14.31
C GLN A 637 13.82 16.05 -14.23
N THR A 638 13.15 15.57 -15.27
CA THR A 638 11.70 15.39 -15.25
C THR A 638 11.27 14.31 -14.26
N VAL A 639 10.09 14.52 -13.69
CA VAL A 639 9.45 13.66 -12.69
C VAL A 639 8.01 13.44 -13.13
N SER A 640 7.53 12.20 -13.08
CA SER A 640 6.12 11.84 -13.30
C SER A 640 5.59 11.04 -12.11
N ILE A 641 4.27 10.92 -12.01
CA ILE A 641 3.60 10.26 -10.89
C ILE A 641 3.87 8.74 -10.83
N ASP A 642 4.08 8.10 -11.99
CA ASP A 642 4.36 6.66 -12.14
C ASP A 642 5.66 6.21 -11.43
N MET A 643 6.47 7.16 -10.99
CA MET A 643 7.73 6.92 -10.30
C MET A 643 7.54 6.61 -8.80
N PHE A 644 6.36 6.86 -8.22
CA PHE A 644 6.11 6.87 -6.77
C PHE A 644 4.91 6.01 -6.35
N GLU A 645 4.94 5.52 -5.11
CA GLU A 645 3.80 4.82 -4.49
C GLU A 645 2.81 5.80 -3.85
N HIS A 646 1.53 5.42 -3.71
CA HIS A 646 0.48 6.29 -3.14
C HIS A 646 0.80 6.70 -1.68
N GLU A 647 1.46 5.81 -0.93
CA GLU A 647 1.89 6.01 0.46
C GLU A 647 3.01 7.07 0.59
N SER A 648 3.70 7.39 -0.50
CA SER A 648 4.74 8.42 -0.58
C SER A 648 4.18 9.83 -0.82
N TYR A 649 2.95 9.95 -1.32
CA TYR A 649 2.41 11.18 -1.88
C TYR A 649 2.35 12.36 -0.89
N ASP A 650 1.95 12.13 0.36
CA ASP A 650 1.81 13.22 1.35
C ASP A 650 3.13 13.87 1.76
N GLU A 651 4.23 13.12 1.79
CA GLU A 651 5.56 13.68 2.05
C GLU A 651 6.17 14.32 0.80
N ILE A 652 5.84 13.80 -0.40
CA ILE A 652 6.22 14.45 -1.67
C ILE A 652 5.53 15.82 -1.80
N ILE A 653 4.24 15.93 -1.44
CA ILE A 653 3.53 17.22 -1.36
C ILE A 653 4.26 18.19 -0.41
N LYS A 654 4.66 17.72 0.79
CA LYS A 654 5.41 18.55 1.75
C LYS A 654 6.76 19.04 1.19
N GLU A 655 7.55 18.15 0.59
CA GLU A 655 8.85 18.52 -0.01
C GLU A 655 8.72 19.47 -1.22
N ILE A 656 7.62 19.40 -1.99
CA ILE A 656 7.32 20.38 -3.04
C ILE A 656 6.98 21.74 -2.41
N ASN A 657 6.02 21.77 -1.48
CA ASN A 657 5.53 23.00 -0.84
C ASN A 657 6.65 23.75 -0.10
N LEU A 658 7.63 23.04 0.46
CA LEU A 658 8.81 23.62 1.12
C LEU A 658 9.79 24.32 0.17
N ARG A 659 9.67 24.13 -1.15
CA ARG A 659 10.70 24.55 -2.14
C ARG A 659 10.20 25.55 -3.19
N GLY A 660 8.93 25.94 -3.13
CA GLY A 660 8.33 26.99 -3.97
C GLY A 660 7.86 26.54 -5.36
N ASP A 661 7.02 27.37 -5.98
CA ASP A 661 6.36 27.08 -7.26
C ASP A 661 7.29 27.22 -8.48
N GLU A 662 7.51 26.10 -9.16
CA GLU A 662 7.91 26.06 -10.58
C GLU A 662 6.84 25.27 -11.34
N LEU A 663 6.52 25.68 -12.57
CA LEU A 663 5.49 25.06 -13.42
C LEU A 663 5.50 23.51 -13.45
N PRO A 664 6.65 22.82 -13.59
CA PRO A 664 6.68 21.35 -13.57
C PRO A 664 6.23 20.74 -12.23
N ARG A 665 6.51 21.43 -11.11
CA ARG A 665 6.14 20.98 -9.75
C ARG A 665 4.65 21.13 -9.51
N ARG A 666 4.05 22.24 -9.98
CA ARG A 666 2.60 22.47 -9.92
C ARG A 666 1.84 21.39 -10.69
N ASN A 667 2.31 21.01 -11.88
CA ASN A 667 1.70 19.95 -12.67
C ASN A 667 1.80 18.58 -11.98
N LEU A 668 2.93 18.28 -11.32
CA LEU A 668 3.08 17.06 -10.51
C LEU A 668 2.14 17.07 -9.28
N LEU A 669 1.99 18.20 -8.57
CA LEU A 669 1.00 18.34 -7.49
C LEU A 669 -0.42 18.07 -7.98
N ILE A 670 -0.81 18.63 -9.12
CA ILE A 670 -2.14 18.42 -9.72
C ILE A 670 -2.38 16.94 -10.02
N GLN A 671 -1.39 16.23 -10.56
CA GLN A 671 -1.47 14.77 -10.78
C GLN A 671 -1.61 13.99 -9.47
N ILE A 672 -0.79 14.31 -8.46
CA ILE A 672 -0.83 13.64 -7.15
C ILE A 672 -2.20 13.83 -6.47
N TYR A 673 -2.75 15.04 -6.50
CA TYR A 673 -4.06 15.32 -5.92
C TYR A 673 -5.22 14.67 -6.69
N LYS A 674 -5.14 14.55 -8.03
CA LYS A 674 -6.09 13.75 -8.82
C LYS A 674 -6.09 12.28 -8.37
N GLU A 675 -4.92 11.64 -8.27
CA GLU A 675 -4.80 10.24 -7.82
C GLU A 675 -5.21 10.05 -6.34
N LYS A 676 -5.06 11.07 -5.48
CA LYS A 676 -5.61 11.06 -4.12
C LYS A 676 -7.12 11.33 -4.04
N GLY A 677 -7.80 11.60 -5.16
CA GLY A 677 -9.22 11.95 -5.19
C GLY A 677 -9.56 13.33 -4.58
N ASN A 678 -8.56 14.18 -4.29
CA ASN A 678 -8.78 15.52 -3.76
C ASN A 678 -8.73 16.55 -4.88
N PHE A 679 -9.88 16.76 -5.53
CA PHE A 679 -9.98 17.67 -6.68
C PHE A 679 -10.05 19.17 -6.29
N LEU A 680 -10.15 19.52 -5.00
CA LEU A 680 -10.23 20.91 -4.53
C LEU A 680 -8.85 21.61 -4.50
N GLU A 681 -7.80 20.91 -4.05
CA GLU A 681 -6.45 21.52 -4.01
C GLU A 681 -5.88 21.88 -5.39
N PRO A 682 -6.05 21.07 -6.46
CA PRO A 682 -5.73 21.48 -7.83
C PRO A 682 -6.38 22.79 -8.25
N LEU A 683 -7.68 22.97 -7.95
CA LEU A 683 -8.39 24.21 -8.25
C LEU A 683 -7.78 25.39 -7.48
N ASN A 684 -7.52 25.22 -6.18
CA ASN A 684 -6.89 26.25 -5.34
C ASN A 684 -5.47 26.62 -5.82
N LEU A 685 -4.68 25.65 -6.29
CA LEU A 685 -3.35 25.88 -6.87
C LEU A 685 -3.43 26.64 -8.21
N LEU A 686 -4.37 26.29 -9.08
CA LEU A 686 -4.56 26.95 -10.37
C LEU A 686 -5.08 28.38 -10.21
N LYS A 687 -6.00 28.64 -9.26
CA LYS A 687 -6.43 30.00 -8.86
C LYS A 687 -5.26 30.84 -8.37
N LYS A 688 -4.45 30.33 -7.42
CA LYS A 688 -3.27 31.04 -6.88
C LYS A 688 -2.24 31.38 -7.97
N ALA A 689 -2.16 30.56 -9.01
CA ALA A 689 -1.25 30.77 -10.14
C ALA A 689 -1.83 31.66 -11.28
N ASN A 690 -3.08 32.13 -11.18
CA ASN A 690 -3.81 32.84 -12.24
C ASN A 690 -3.89 32.08 -13.58
N ASP A 691 -3.89 30.74 -13.55
CA ASP A 691 -3.83 29.90 -14.75
C ASP A 691 -5.23 29.44 -15.17
N TYR A 692 -5.99 30.37 -15.73
CA TYR A 692 -7.41 30.20 -16.03
C TYR A 692 -7.69 29.21 -17.17
N GLU A 693 -6.73 29.01 -18.09
CA GLU A 693 -6.88 28.04 -19.19
C GLU A 693 -6.65 26.59 -18.72
N SER A 694 -5.68 26.36 -17.84
CA SER A 694 -5.54 25.08 -17.15
C SER A 694 -6.73 24.82 -16.22
N LEU A 695 -7.28 25.85 -15.58
CA LEU A 695 -8.41 25.73 -14.65
C LEU A 695 -9.72 25.34 -15.34
N ILE A 696 -10.11 25.99 -16.44
CA ILE A 696 -11.32 25.60 -17.18
C ILE A 696 -11.20 24.18 -17.75
N SER A 697 -10.02 23.82 -18.26
CA SER A 697 -9.73 22.47 -18.78
C SER A 697 -9.81 21.40 -17.67
N PHE A 698 -9.27 21.70 -16.48
CA PHE A 698 -9.36 20.81 -15.33
C PHE A 698 -10.81 20.60 -14.86
N ILE A 699 -11.63 21.67 -14.84
CA ILE A 699 -13.05 21.55 -14.50
C ILE A 699 -13.77 20.66 -15.53
N GLU A 700 -13.57 20.90 -16.84
CA GLU A 700 -14.21 20.12 -17.90
C GLU A 700 -13.88 18.61 -17.83
N GLU A 701 -12.61 18.26 -17.60
CA GLU A 701 -12.16 16.87 -17.45
C GLU A 701 -12.75 16.15 -16.22
N ASN A 702 -12.81 16.82 -15.07
CA ASN A 702 -12.96 16.15 -13.77
C ASN A 702 -14.34 16.39 -13.12
N ILE A 703 -15.28 17.02 -13.84
CA ILE A 703 -16.54 17.56 -13.30
C ILE A 703 -17.39 16.57 -12.50
N LYS A 704 -17.37 15.29 -12.87
CA LYS A 704 -18.12 14.20 -12.20
C LYS A 704 -17.53 13.78 -10.85
N ASN A 705 -16.29 14.17 -10.57
CA ASN A 705 -15.54 13.80 -9.38
C ASN A 705 -15.37 14.99 -8.41
N LEU A 706 -15.91 16.17 -8.77
CA LEU A 706 -15.90 17.35 -7.90
C LEU A 706 -16.93 17.18 -6.77
N PRO A 707 -16.65 17.68 -5.54
CA PRO A 707 -17.62 17.65 -4.45
C PRO A 707 -18.91 18.41 -4.79
N GLU A 708 -20.07 17.87 -4.39
CA GLU A 708 -21.36 18.50 -4.68
C GLU A 708 -21.44 19.94 -4.18
N ASP A 709 -20.83 20.24 -3.02
CA ASP A 709 -20.84 21.58 -2.42
C ASP A 709 -20.07 22.59 -3.29
N TYR A 710 -18.96 22.16 -3.91
CA TYR A 710 -18.24 22.99 -4.87
C TYR A 710 -19.09 23.27 -6.12
N VAL A 711 -19.76 22.24 -6.65
CA VAL A 711 -20.61 22.35 -7.84
C VAL A 711 -21.83 23.27 -7.62
N LYS A 712 -22.42 23.26 -6.41
CA LYS A 712 -23.58 24.08 -6.05
C LYS A 712 -23.21 25.53 -5.69
N GLU A 713 -22.16 25.72 -4.89
CA GLU A 713 -21.88 27.02 -4.30
C GLU A 713 -20.86 27.84 -5.08
N THR A 714 -19.72 27.25 -5.48
CA THR A 714 -18.52 28.03 -5.91
C THR A 714 -18.13 27.86 -7.37
N LEU A 715 -18.62 26.83 -8.07
CA LEU A 715 -18.39 26.63 -9.50
C LEU A 715 -18.85 27.83 -10.36
N ILE A 716 -20.01 28.42 -10.04
CA ILE A 716 -20.54 29.59 -10.77
C ILE A 716 -19.59 30.78 -10.63
N ASP A 717 -19.18 31.08 -9.40
CA ASP A 717 -18.31 32.22 -9.08
C ASP A 717 -16.92 32.08 -9.75
N ASP A 718 -16.37 30.87 -9.79
CA ASP A 718 -15.12 30.57 -10.50
C ASP A 718 -15.26 30.75 -12.03
N LEU A 719 -16.37 30.30 -12.64
CA LEU A 719 -16.63 30.49 -14.07
C LEU A 719 -16.79 31.97 -14.43
N ILE A 720 -17.42 32.77 -13.55
CA ILE A 720 -17.51 34.23 -13.69
C ILE A 720 -16.11 34.88 -13.59
N LEU A 721 -15.25 34.39 -12.69
CA LEU A 721 -13.88 34.90 -12.53
C LEU A 721 -13.00 34.59 -13.75
N ILE A 722 -13.15 33.43 -14.39
CA ILE A 722 -12.49 33.09 -15.67
C ILE A 722 -12.93 34.04 -16.79
N LEU A 723 -14.23 34.34 -16.89
CA LEU A 723 -14.78 35.26 -17.90
C LEU A 723 -14.18 36.66 -17.77
N ARG A 724 -14.17 37.23 -16.55
CA ARG A 724 -13.70 38.59 -16.25
C ARG A 724 -12.21 38.88 -16.51
N GLN A 725 -11.42 37.87 -16.87
CA GLN A 725 -9.97 37.99 -17.11
C GLN A 725 -9.57 38.10 -18.60
N ASN A 726 -10.52 38.01 -19.54
CA ASN A 726 -10.22 37.95 -20.99
C ASN A 726 -10.63 39.23 -21.73
N ASN A 727 -9.89 39.59 -22.79
CA ASN A 727 -10.23 40.68 -23.70
C ASN A 727 -11.14 40.20 -24.85
N GLU A 728 -11.89 41.14 -25.42
CA GLU A 728 -13.05 41.05 -26.36
C GLU A 728 -12.97 40.08 -27.57
N ASN A 729 -11.83 39.44 -27.83
CA ASN A 729 -11.57 38.61 -29.03
C ASN A 729 -11.47 37.09 -28.77
N THR A 730 -11.80 36.59 -27.58
CA THR A 730 -11.73 35.14 -27.25
C THR A 730 -12.99 34.57 -26.61
N GLU A 731 -14.09 35.31 -26.62
CA GLU A 731 -15.32 34.98 -25.89
C GLU A 731 -16.05 33.74 -26.45
N GLU A 732 -16.28 33.68 -27.77
CA GLU A 732 -17.24 32.72 -28.36
C GLU A 732 -16.96 31.25 -28.04
N GLY A 733 -15.69 30.84 -28.04
CA GLY A 733 -15.27 29.46 -27.77
C GLY A 733 -15.21 29.14 -26.26
N LYS A 734 -14.81 30.10 -25.43
CA LYS A 734 -14.81 29.92 -23.96
C LYS A 734 -16.24 29.88 -23.42
N ILE A 735 -17.17 30.63 -24.01
CA ILE A 735 -18.62 30.53 -23.73
C ILE A 735 -19.13 29.10 -23.99
N GLU A 736 -18.75 28.47 -25.11
CA GLU A 736 -19.19 27.09 -25.43
C GLU A 736 -18.62 26.05 -24.44
N GLN A 737 -17.38 26.20 -24.00
CA GLN A 737 -16.81 25.37 -22.93
C GLN A 737 -17.56 25.54 -21.60
N ILE A 738 -17.89 26.78 -21.21
CA ILE A 738 -18.66 27.07 -19.99
C ILE A 738 -20.08 26.47 -20.08
N LEU A 739 -20.76 26.59 -21.23
CA LEU A 739 -22.08 25.99 -21.43
C LEU A 739 -22.03 24.46 -21.37
N LYS A 740 -20.96 23.83 -21.90
CA LYS A 740 -20.71 22.39 -21.78
C LYS A 740 -20.50 21.98 -20.32
N ILE A 741 -19.67 22.71 -19.57
CA ILE A 741 -19.43 22.52 -18.13
C ILE A 741 -20.75 22.60 -17.35
N LEU A 742 -21.55 23.67 -17.53
CA LEU A 742 -22.83 23.84 -16.84
C LEU A 742 -23.80 22.68 -17.13
N THR A 743 -23.90 22.22 -18.39
CA THR A 743 -24.76 21.07 -18.73
C THR A 743 -24.25 19.74 -18.17
N MET A 744 -22.94 19.55 -18.00
CA MET A 744 -22.38 18.35 -17.36
C MET A 744 -22.47 18.38 -15.83
N ALA A 745 -22.51 19.57 -15.23
CA ALA A 745 -22.68 19.77 -13.79
C ALA A 745 -24.13 19.61 -13.31
N GLY A 746 -25.12 19.68 -14.22
CA GLY A 746 -26.55 19.73 -13.86
C GLY A 746 -26.99 21.06 -13.23
N VAL A 747 -26.12 22.08 -13.20
CA VAL A 747 -26.41 23.42 -12.69
C VAL A 747 -27.43 24.11 -13.58
N ASN A 748 -28.42 24.78 -12.97
CA ASN A 748 -29.44 25.48 -13.72
C ASN A 748 -28.83 26.70 -14.45
N LYS A 749 -28.97 26.73 -15.78
CA LYS A 749 -28.50 27.82 -16.63
C LYS A 749 -29.06 29.19 -16.20
N ASN A 750 -30.28 29.22 -15.65
CA ASN A 750 -30.89 30.44 -15.14
C ASN A 750 -30.18 30.94 -13.87
N GLU A 751 -29.77 30.03 -12.97
CA GLU A 751 -29.02 30.41 -11.76
C GLU A 751 -27.65 31.00 -12.12
N PHE A 752 -26.98 30.44 -13.13
CA PHE A 752 -25.75 31.04 -13.67
C PHE A 752 -26.01 32.46 -14.21
N LEU A 753 -27.06 32.66 -15.01
CA LEU A 753 -27.43 33.98 -15.56
C LEU A 753 -27.83 35.00 -14.47
N ASP A 754 -28.46 34.57 -13.38
CA ASP A 754 -28.88 35.44 -12.28
C ASP A 754 -27.74 35.79 -11.31
N ARG A 755 -26.65 35.00 -11.27
CA ARG A 755 -25.41 35.39 -10.57
C ARG A 755 -24.46 36.25 -11.42
N ILE A 756 -24.73 36.48 -12.72
CA ILE A 756 -23.94 37.44 -13.52
C ILE A 756 -24.18 38.86 -12.97
N PRO A 757 -23.12 39.61 -12.59
CA PRO A 757 -23.26 40.96 -12.05
C PRO A 757 -23.98 41.93 -12.99
N GLU A 758 -24.79 42.84 -12.44
CA GLU A 758 -25.58 43.81 -13.23
C GLU A 758 -24.73 44.76 -14.08
N GLU A 759 -23.45 44.91 -13.76
CA GLU A 759 -22.47 45.70 -14.52
C GLU A 759 -22.11 45.04 -15.88
N ASP A 760 -22.14 43.71 -15.95
CA ASP A 760 -21.65 42.90 -17.08
C ASP A 760 -22.73 42.64 -18.16
N ILE A 761 -23.55 43.67 -18.45
CA ILE A 761 -24.75 43.59 -19.32
C ILE A 761 -24.47 42.94 -20.68
N SER A 762 -23.33 43.27 -21.32
CA SER A 762 -22.98 42.75 -22.66
C SER A 762 -22.72 41.24 -22.65
N LEU A 763 -22.10 40.72 -21.58
CA LEU A 763 -21.88 39.28 -21.41
C LEU A 763 -23.20 38.54 -21.15
N ARG A 764 -24.10 39.11 -20.32
CA ARG A 764 -25.45 38.56 -20.10
C ARG A 764 -26.25 38.48 -21.41
N VAL A 765 -26.18 39.49 -22.26
CA VAL A 765 -26.81 39.46 -23.60
C VAL A 765 -26.19 38.37 -24.49
N SER A 766 -24.87 38.28 -24.56
CA SER A 766 -24.16 37.30 -25.40
C SER A 766 -24.47 35.84 -25.00
N PHE A 767 -24.58 35.57 -23.69
CA PHE A 767 -25.00 34.25 -23.21
C PHE A 767 -26.45 33.92 -23.56
N ILE A 768 -27.40 34.85 -23.43
CA ILE A 768 -28.80 34.60 -23.80
C ILE A 768 -28.96 34.46 -25.33
N GLU A 769 -28.21 35.24 -26.13
CA GLU A 769 -28.21 35.11 -27.60
C GLU A 769 -27.69 33.72 -28.07
N LYS A 770 -26.67 33.13 -27.41
CA LYS A 770 -26.24 31.74 -27.70
C LYS A 770 -27.14 30.65 -27.08
N LEU A 771 -27.81 30.91 -25.96
CA LEU A 771 -28.66 29.92 -25.27
C LEU A 771 -30.07 29.80 -25.86
N GLY A 772 -30.58 30.85 -26.52
CA GLY A 772 -31.99 30.99 -26.84
C GLY A 772 -32.83 31.34 -25.59
N VAL A 773 -33.96 32.02 -25.80
CA VAL A 773 -34.71 32.70 -24.73
C VAL A 773 -35.49 31.71 -23.85
N GLN A 774 -34.90 31.33 -22.71
CA GLN A 774 -35.42 30.26 -21.84
C GLN A 774 -36.66 30.67 -21.05
N ASN A 775 -36.73 31.91 -20.55
CA ASN A 775 -37.86 32.38 -19.73
C ASN A 775 -38.44 33.74 -20.17
N SER A 776 -39.61 34.09 -19.61
CA SER A 776 -40.34 35.33 -19.94
C SER A 776 -39.62 36.60 -19.47
N ASN A 777 -38.71 36.51 -18.50
CA ASN A 777 -37.95 37.65 -17.98
C ASN A 777 -36.70 37.89 -18.84
N ASP A 778 -36.04 36.85 -19.35
CA ASP A 778 -35.01 36.97 -20.40
C ASP A 778 -35.58 37.68 -21.63
N SER A 779 -36.81 37.30 -22.01
CA SER A 779 -37.56 37.92 -23.13
C SER A 779 -37.71 39.43 -22.91
N LYS A 780 -38.12 39.84 -21.70
CA LYS A 780 -38.30 41.25 -21.30
C LYS A 780 -36.98 41.99 -21.15
N PHE A 781 -35.93 41.33 -20.67
CA PHE A 781 -34.59 41.89 -20.52
C PHE A 781 -33.94 42.18 -21.87
N LEU A 782 -33.91 41.21 -22.80
CA LEU A 782 -33.42 41.42 -24.15
C LEU A 782 -34.23 42.48 -24.89
N PHE A 783 -35.57 42.43 -24.78
CA PHE A 783 -36.43 43.45 -25.38
C PHE A 783 -36.10 44.85 -24.83
N ASN A 784 -36.00 45.03 -23.52
CA ASN A 784 -35.60 46.31 -22.91
C ASN A 784 -34.18 46.76 -23.31
N TYR A 785 -33.24 45.82 -23.46
CA TYR A 785 -31.87 46.14 -23.90
C TYR A 785 -31.86 46.64 -25.35
N TYR A 786 -32.47 45.89 -26.29
CA TYR A 786 -32.58 46.31 -27.69
C TYR A 786 -33.42 47.59 -27.84
N LEU A 787 -34.48 47.74 -27.06
CA LEU A 787 -35.31 48.95 -27.03
C LEU A 787 -34.54 50.16 -26.46
N THR A 788 -33.63 49.97 -25.50
CA THR A 788 -32.73 51.02 -25.02
C THR A 788 -31.71 51.40 -26.08
N LYS A 789 -31.16 50.43 -26.84
CA LYS A 789 -30.32 50.71 -28.02
C LYS A 789 -31.10 51.41 -29.13
N LEU A 790 -32.38 51.10 -29.33
CA LEU A 790 -33.27 51.87 -30.21
C LEU A 790 -33.50 53.30 -29.68
N ARG A 791 -33.72 53.51 -28.37
CA ARG A 791 -33.82 54.85 -27.77
C ARG A 791 -32.55 55.68 -28.02
N GLU A 792 -31.36 55.08 -27.85
CA GLU A 792 -30.08 55.71 -28.19
C GLU A 792 -29.99 56.09 -29.69
N ILE A 793 -30.28 55.15 -30.59
CA ILE A 793 -30.22 55.36 -32.06
C ILE A 793 -31.23 56.42 -32.52
N ILE A 794 -32.46 56.38 -32.03
CA ILE A 794 -33.53 57.36 -32.32
C ILE A 794 -33.07 58.78 -31.97
N SER A 795 -32.35 58.93 -30.85
CA SER A 795 -31.80 60.22 -30.39
C SER A 795 -30.54 60.66 -31.15
N GLN A 796 -29.63 59.73 -31.47
CA GLN A 796 -28.35 60.04 -32.13
C GLN A 796 -28.53 60.29 -33.64
N ASP A 797 -29.17 59.34 -34.35
CA ASP A 797 -29.33 59.34 -35.80
C ASP A 797 -30.59 60.15 -36.24
N LYS A 798 -31.26 60.82 -35.29
CA LYS A 798 -32.45 61.70 -35.46
C LYS A 798 -33.61 61.04 -36.21
N ILE A 799 -33.83 59.75 -35.99
CA ILE A 799 -34.82 58.93 -36.71
C ILE A 799 -36.23 59.55 -36.68
N TRP A 800 -36.62 60.24 -35.61
CA TRP A 800 -37.90 60.94 -35.55
C TRP A 800 -38.13 61.94 -36.68
N SER A 801 -37.14 62.76 -37.04
CA SER A 801 -37.29 63.73 -38.14
C SER A 801 -37.27 63.09 -39.52
N ILE A 802 -36.76 61.85 -39.63
CA ILE A 802 -36.84 61.05 -40.85
C ILE A 802 -38.25 60.43 -40.98
N LEU A 803 -38.81 59.91 -39.87
CA LEU A 803 -40.19 59.41 -39.81
C LEU A 803 -41.20 60.53 -40.04
N GLU A 804 -41.02 61.70 -39.42
CA GLU A 804 -41.82 62.91 -39.66
C GLU A 804 -41.84 63.28 -41.15
N HIS A 805 -40.68 63.25 -41.84
CA HIS A 805 -40.61 63.51 -43.28
C HIS A 805 -41.26 62.42 -44.15
N PHE A 806 -41.11 61.13 -43.82
CA PHE A 806 -41.84 60.05 -44.50
C PHE A 806 -43.36 60.17 -44.32
N ILE A 807 -43.80 60.67 -43.17
CA ILE A 807 -45.21 60.92 -42.85
C ILE A 807 -45.76 62.12 -43.63
N GLU A 808 -44.97 63.17 -43.83
CA GLU A 808 -45.32 64.28 -44.74
C GLU A 808 -45.46 63.78 -46.19
N GLU A 809 -44.46 63.06 -46.69
CA GLU A 809 -44.49 62.45 -48.05
C GLU A 809 -45.73 61.55 -48.25
N TYR A 810 -46.09 60.75 -47.22
CA TYR A 810 -47.26 59.89 -47.26
C TYR A 810 -48.60 60.66 -47.14
N LYS A 811 -48.63 61.80 -46.45
CA LYS A 811 -49.82 62.67 -46.33
C LYS A 811 -50.09 63.44 -47.62
N ASP A 812 -49.04 63.86 -48.32
CA ASP A 812 -49.10 64.59 -49.61
C ASP A 812 -49.51 63.68 -50.78
N ASP A 813 -49.27 62.36 -50.69
CA ASP A 813 -49.82 61.38 -51.63
C ASP A 813 -51.35 61.24 -51.45
N LEU A 814 -52.10 61.67 -52.47
CA LEU A 814 -53.56 61.59 -52.52
C LEU A 814 -54.09 60.49 -53.46
N GLU A 815 -53.26 59.54 -53.91
CA GLU A 815 -53.74 58.38 -54.66
C GLU A 815 -54.53 57.42 -53.76
N TYR A 816 -55.79 57.13 -54.11
CA TYR A 816 -56.69 56.32 -53.28
C TYR A 816 -56.19 54.88 -53.06
N ASP A 817 -55.48 54.33 -54.05
CA ASP A 817 -55.01 52.93 -54.05
C ASP A 817 -53.57 52.74 -53.55
N LYS A 818 -52.99 53.76 -52.90
CA LYS A 818 -51.66 53.68 -52.29
C LYS A 818 -51.57 52.59 -51.20
N THR A 819 -50.34 52.19 -50.87
CA THR A 819 -50.07 51.23 -49.79
C THR A 819 -50.49 51.79 -48.43
N ASP A 820 -50.81 50.92 -47.47
CA ASP A 820 -51.02 51.32 -46.07
C ASP A 820 -49.75 51.93 -45.45
N ILE A 821 -49.93 52.77 -44.43
CA ILE A 821 -48.83 53.52 -43.82
C ILE A 821 -47.74 52.63 -43.22
N THR A 822 -48.10 51.48 -42.61
CA THR A 822 -47.13 50.53 -42.05
C THR A 822 -46.20 49.97 -43.12
N ASN A 823 -46.76 49.49 -44.24
CA ASN A 823 -45.95 48.95 -45.33
C ASN A 823 -45.10 50.03 -46.00
N PHE A 824 -45.63 51.25 -46.19
CA PHE A 824 -44.87 52.38 -46.73
C PHE A 824 -43.64 52.71 -45.87
N ILE A 825 -43.80 52.89 -44.55
CA ILE A 825 -42.69 53.24 -43.66
C ILE A 825 -41.68 52.08 -43.58
N ASN A 826 -42.13 50.82 -43.53
CA ASN A 826 -41.23 49.66 -43.54
C ASN A 826 -40.36 49.58 -44.82
N ILE A 827 -40.92 49.89 -45.99
CA ILE A 827 -40.16 49.97 -47.25
C ILE A 827 -39.13 51.12 -47.18
N LYS A 828 -39.55 52.30 -46.72
CA LYS A 828 -38.69 53.49 -46.61
C LYS A 828 -37.52 53.29 -45.63
N LEU A 829 -37.77 52.66 -44.47
CA LEU A 829 -36.74 52.31 -43.48
C LEU A 829 -35.68 51.35 -44.06
N LYS A 830 -36.08 50.35 -44.85
CA LYS A 830 -35.15 49.37 -45.44
C LYS A 830 -34.30 49.93 -46.58
N HIS A 831 -34.75 50.97 -47.27
CA HIS A 831 -33.99 51.62 -48.34
C HIS A 831 -33.15 52.83 -47.89
N THR A 832 -33.22 53.23 -46.62
CA THR A 832 -32.55 54.44 -46.12
C THR A 832 -31.30 54.09 -45.30
N LEU A 833 -30.11 54.42 -45.81
CA LEU A 833 -28.82 54.08 -45.17
C LEU A 833 -28.68 54.55 -43.71
N THR A 834 -29.18 55.74 -43.38
CA THR A 834 -29.15 56.24 -41.98
C THR A 834 -30.05 55.44 -41.03
N CYS A 835 -30.97 54.62 -41.56
CA CYS A 835 -31.86 53.76 -40.79
C CYS A 835 -31.32 52.33 -40.65
N GLU A 836 -30.17 51.96 -41.23
CA GLU A 836 -29.62 50.58 -41.17
C GLU A 836 -29.44 50.10 -39.72
N ARG A 837 -28.89 50.95 -38.84
CA ARG A 837 -28.72 50.67 -37.40
C ARG A 837 -30.04 50.48 -36.68
N PHE A 838 -31.03 51.33 -37.00
CA PHE A 838 -32.38 51.22 -36.47
C PHE A 838 -33.02 49.91 -36.90
N SER A 839 -33.00 49.60 -38.20
CA SER A 839 -33.52 48.36 -38.79
C SER A 839 -32.92 47.12 -38.13
N LYS A 840 -31.60 47.07 -37.88
CA LYS A 840 -30.95 45.92 -37.22
C LYS A 840 -31.50 45.61 -35.82
N TYR A 841 -31.75 46.63 -35.00
CA TYR A 841 -32.32 46.44 -33.66
C TYR A 841 -33.86 46.33 -33.68
N TYR A 842 -34.52 46.97 -34.63
CA TYR A 842 -35.95 46.79 -34.90
C TYR A 842 -36.25 45.33 -35.26
N GLU A 843 -35.48 44.73 -36.17
CA GLU A 843 -35.63 43.32 -36.55
C GLU A 843 -35.36 42.38 -35.36
N LYS A 844 -34.37 42.66 -34.50
CA LYS A 844 -34.18 41.90 -33.24
C LYS A 844 -35.37 42.00 -32.28
N CYS A 845 -35.97 43.18 -32.12
CA CYS A 845 -37.20 43.36 -31.33
C CYS A 845 -38.41 42.66 -31.96
N GLU A 846 -38.54 42.69 -33.28
CA GLU A 846 -39.63 42.03 -34.02
C GLU A 846 -39.52 40.50 -33.98
N ILE A 847 -38.32 39.93 -34.05
CA ILE A 847 -38.08 38.49 -33.88
C ILE A 847 -38.55 38.03 -32.49
N LEU A 848 -38.15 38.70 -31.41
CA LEU A 848 -38.61 38.37 -30.05
C LEU A 848 -40.14 38.46 -29.90
N LYS A 849 -40.77 39.47 -30.51
CA LYS A 849 -42.24 39.63 -30.57
C LYS A 849 -42.91 38.47 -31.31
N LEU A 850 -42.33 38.01 -32.41
CA LEU A 850 -42.85 36.89 -33.21
C LEU A 850 -42.68 35.54 -32.49
N GLU A 851 -41.54 35.30 -31.84
CA GLU A 851 -41.26 34.09 -31.05
C GLU A 851 -42.18 33.93 -29.83
N LYS A 852 -42.69 35.05 -29.29
CA LYS A 852 -43.58 35.08 -28.11
C LYS A 852 -45.00 35.54 -28.43
N LYS A 853 -45.46 35.36 -29.67
CA LYS A 853 -46.79 35.84 -30.13
C LYS A 853 -47.99 35.32 -29.31
N GLU A 854 -47.87 34.15 -28.68
CA GLU A 854 -48.92 33.55 -27.85
C GLU A 854 -48.91 34.05 -26.38
N ASP A 855 -47.88 34.78 -25.94
CA ASP A 855 -47.81 35.35 -24.58
C ASP A 855 -48.43 36.75 -24.56
N GLU A 856 -49.75 36.82 -24.33
CA GLU A 856 -50.50 38.08 -24.22
C GLU A 856 -49.90 39.06 -23.20
N ALA A 857 -49.27 38.55 -22.12
CA ALA A 857 -48.67 39.38 -21.08
C ALA A 857 -47.31 39.97 -21.51
N PHE A 858 -46.53 39.24 -22.31
CA PHE A 858 -45.34 39.76 -22.98
C PHE A 858 -45.71 40.76 -24.08
N ILE A 859 -46.67 40.43 -24.95
CA ILE A 859 -47.12 41.32 -26.02
C ILE A 859 -47.64 42.64 -25.43
N LYS A 860 -48.48 42.60 -24.40
CA LYS A 860 -48.92 43.80 -23.67
C LYS A 860 -47.75 44.59 -23.08
N PHE A 861 -46.79 43.93 -22.45
CA PHE A 861 -45.58 44.59 -21.92
C PHE A 861 -44.79 45.30 -23.03
N THR A 862 -44.63 44.68 -24.21
CA THR A 862 -43.94 45.33 -25.35
C THR A 862 -44.69 46.55 -25.86
N PHE A 863 -46.02 46.54 -25.87
CA PHE A 863 -46.86 47.70 -26.19
C PHE A 863 -46.70 48.82 -25.13
N ASP A 864 -46.73 48.47 -23.84
CA ASP A 864 -46.56 49.40 -22.72
C ASP A 864 -45.15 50.06 -22.72
N GLU A 865 -44.09 49.38 -23.20
CA GLU A 865 -42.74 49.96 -23.31
C GLU A 865 -42.48 50.74 -24.62
N ILE A 866 -43.12 50.37 -25.73
CA ILE A 866 -43.06 51.12 -27.00
C ILE A 866 -43.82 52.43 -26.89
N SER A 867 -45.04 52.41 -26.33
CA SER A 867 -45.89 53.61 -26.20
C SER A 867 -45.30 54.73 -25.35
N LYS A 868 -44.34 54.43 -24.46
CA LYS A 868 -43.54 55.43 -23.69
C LYS A 868 -42.56 56.24 -24.55
N ILE A 869 -42.21 55.74 -25.74
CA ILE A 869 -41.25 56.35 -26.67
C ILE A 869 -41.98 57.03 -27.84
N ASP A 870 -43.15 56.48 -28.18
CA ASP A 870 -43.84 56.74 -29.43
C ASP A 870 -44.35 58.19 -29.58
N LYS A 871 -44.40 58.65 -30.83
CA LYS A 871 -45.03 59.90 -31.26
C LYS A 871 -46.08 59.58 -32.30
N GLU A 872 -47.25 60.22 -32.22
CA GLU A 872 -48.33 60.10 -33.21
C GLU A 872 -48.73 58.63 -33.55
N HIS A 873 -48.49 57.70 -32.61
CA HIS A 873 -48.69 56.25 -32.76
C HIS A 873 -47.86 55.56 -33.85
N VAL A 874 -46.76 56.17 -34.32
CA VAL A 874 -45.97 55.69 -35.46
C VAL A 874 -45.24 54.38 -35.18
N LEU A 875 -44.58 54.24 -34.02
CA LEU A 875 -43.94 52.99 -33.62
C LEU A 875 -45.00 51.92 -33.29
N SER A 876 -46.14 52.32 -32.72
CA SER A 876 -47.27 51.41 -32.48
C SER A 876 -47.83 50.84 -33.79
N LEU A 877 -47.96 51.67 -34.83
CA LEU A 877 -48.36 51.29 -36.19
C LEU A 877 -47.32 50.40 -36.91
N LEU A 878 -46.04 50.54 -36.59
CA LEU A 878 -44.99 49.64 -37.09
C LEU A 878 -45.02 48.28 -36.38
N PHE A 879 -45.00 48.26 -35.04
CA PHE A 879 -44.86 47.02 -34.27
C PHE A 879 -46.15 46.18 -34.18
N PHE A 880 -47.35 46.79 -34.25
CA PHE A 880 -48.62 46.13 -33.91
C PHE A 880 -49.73 46.28 -34.97
N SER A 881 -49.39 46.59 -36.22
CA SER A 881 -50.33 46.99 -37.30
C SER A 881 -51.67 46.26 -37.39
N ASN A 882 -51.70 44.92 -37.24
CA ASN A 882 -52.93 44.12 -37.28
C ASN A 882 -53.61 43.94 -35.91
N ASP A 883 -52.85 44.07 -34.82
CA ASP A 883 -53.26 43.73 -33.46
C ASP A 883 -53.70 44.97 -32.64
N LEU A 884 -53.47 46.19 -33.14
CA LEU A 884 -53.83 47.47 -32.50
C LEU A 884 -55.29 47.61 -32.07
N MET A 885 -56.21 46.92 -32.75
CA MET A 885 -57.63 46.85 -32.39
C MET A 885 -57.89 46.26 -30.99
N ASN A 886 -56.91 45.58 -30.40
CA ASN A 886 -56.96 45.04 -29.04
C ASN A 886 -56.67 46.09 -27.95
N TRP A 887 -56.06 47.22 -28.30
CA TRP A 887 -55.60 48.24 -27.33
C TRP A 887 -56.13 49.65 -27.59
N ILE A 888 -56.53 49.98 -28.83
CA ILE A 888 -57.05 51.30 -29.22
C ILE A 888 -58.45 51.14 -29.81
N SER A 889 -59.39 52.03 -29.49
CA SER A 889 -60.75 51.92 -30.01
C SER A 889 -60.81 52.15 -31.53
N SER A 890 -61.73 51.48 -32.22
CA SER A 890 -61.91 51.62 -33.67
C SER A 890 -62.14 53.08 -34.11
N LYS A 891 -62.80 53.90 -33.27
CA LYS A 891 -63.05 55.32 -33.51
C LYS A 891 -61.84 56.22 -33.27
N GLU A 892 -60.82 55.74 -32.58
CA GLU A 892 -59.53 56.43 -32.44
C GLU A 892 -58.57 56.00 -33.56
N LEU A 893 -58.50 54.70 -33.88
CA LEU A 893 -57.76 54.22 -35.05
C LEU A 893 -58.26 54.86 -36.35
N LEU A 894 -59.58 54.98 -36.53
CA LEU A 894 -60.17 55.69 -37.68
C LEU A 894 -59.71 57.16 -37.75
N LYS A 895 -59.61 57.87 -36.61
CA LYS A 895 -59.07 59.25 -36.58
C LYS A 895 -57.58 59.30 -36.89
N ILE A 896 -56.81 58.33 -36.41
CA ILE A 896 -55.37 58.21 -36.65
C ILE A 896 -55.12 58.02 -38.16
N PHE A 897 -55.75 57.03 -38.80
CA PHE A 897 -55.62 56.82 -40.25
C PHE A 897 -56.18 57.99 -41.08
N LEU A 898 -57.26 58.64 -40.65
CA LEU A 898 -57.76 59.90 -41.25
C LEU A 898 -56.78 61.09 -41.10
N SER A 899 -55.91 61.09 -40.08
CA SER A 899 -54.87 62.11 -39.92
C SER A 899 -53.63 61.87 -40.80
N PHE A 900 -53.44 60.62 -41.23
CA PHE A 900 -52.37 60.17 -42.12
C PHE A 900 -52.76 60.09 -43.60
N ASN A 901 -54.03 60.36 -43.96
CA ASN A 901 -54.57 60.10 -45.29
C ASN A 901 -54.40 58.63 -45.75
N ASP A 902 -54.41 57.64 -44.83
CA ASP A 902 -54.38 56.21 -45.21
C ASP A 902 -55.79 55.75 -45.60
N PHE A 903 -56.17 56.02 -46.84
CA PHE A 903 -57.49 55.71 -47.39
C PHE A 903 -57.84 54.22 -47.27
N ARG A 904 -56.85 53.33 -47.40
CA ARG A 904 -57.02 51.88 -47.41
C ARG A 904 -57.23 51.29 -46.01
N SER A 905 -56.61 51.88 -44.98
CA SER A 905 -56.86 51.52 -43.59
C SER A 905 -58.12 52.17 -43.03
N VAL A 906 -58.47 53.39 -43.49
CA VAL A 906 -59.78 54.02 -43.22
C VAL A 906 -60.93 53.18 -43.80
N GLU A 907 -60.81 52.69 -45.04
CA GLU A 907 -61.86 51.87 -45.70
C GLU A 907 -62.21 50.63 -44.85
N LYS A 908 -61.20 49.88 -44.37
CA LYS A 908 -61.39 48.70 -43.50
C LYS A 908 -62.16 48.97 -42.20
N LEU A 909 -62.12 50.21 -41.69
CA LEU A 909 -62.70 50.61 -40.40
C LEU A 909 -63.97 51.46 -40.54
N THR A 910 -64.41 51.76 -41.76
CA THR A 910 -65.56 52.66 -42.00
C THR A 910 -66.89 51.91 -41.85
N GLY A 911 -67.61 52.18 -40.77
CA GLY A 911 -68.98 51.68 -40.56
C GLY A 911 -70.06 52.56 -41.21
N LYS A 912 -71.31 52.06 -41.26
CA LYS A 912 -72.47 52.81 -41.80
C LYS A 912 -72.68 54.18 -41.13
N GLN A 913 -72.34 54.31 -39.84
CA GLN A 913 -72.43 55.58 -39.11
C GLN A 913 -71.29 56.56 -39.44
N ASP A 914 -70.10 56.03 -39.76
CA ASP A 914 -68.88 56.82 -39.91
C ASP A 914 -68.63 57.23 -41.37
N LEU A 915 -69.25 56.54 -42.35
CA LEU A 915 -69.13 56.80 -43.79
C LEU A 915 -69.39 58.27 -44.18
N ILE A 916 -70.41 58.91 -43.60
CA ILE A 916 -70.71 60.34 -43.85
C ILE A 916 -69.62 61.25 -43.28
N ALA A 917 -69.03 60.90 -42.12
CA ALA A 917 -67.96 61.68 -41.51
C ALA A 917 -66.63 61.53 -42.29
N VAL A 918 -66.28 60.32 -42.71
CA VAL A 918 -65.12 60.05 -43.59
C VAL A 918 -65.29 60.80 -44.92
N MET A 919 -66.45 60.69 -45.57
CA MET A 919 -66.71 61.39 -46.83
C MET A 919 -66.68 62.92 -46.66
N THR A 920 -67.21 63.46 -45.57
CA THR A 920 -67.11 64.91 -45.27
C THR A 920 -65.65 65.32 -45.11
N ARG A 921 -64.83 64.50 -44.43
CA ARG A 921 -63.40 64.77 -44.25
C ARG A 921 -62.62 64.71 -45.57
N TYR A 922 -62.97 63.80 -46.49
CA TYR A 922 -62.36 63.75 -47.84
C TYR A 922 -62.77 64.95 -48.71
N LEU A 923 -63.93 65.56 -48.48
CA LEU A 923 -64.34 66.82 -49.14
C LEU A 923 -63.59 68.05 -48.61
N GLU A 924 -63.06 67.99 -47.38
CA GLU A 924 -62.20 69.03 -46.81
C GLU A 924 -60.75 68.97 -47.32
N ILE A 925 -60.33 67.85 -47.93
CA ILE A 925 -59.00 67.71 -48.55
C ILE A 925 -58.99 68.44 -49.90
N SER A 926 -58.13 69.46 -50.00
CA SER A 926 -57.95 70.27 -51.20
C SER A 926 -56.98 69.61 -52.21
N PRO A 927 -57.03 69.98 -53.51
CA PRO A 927 -58.05 70.73 -54.24
C PRO A 927 -59.16 69.83 -54.82
N SER A 928 -60.19 70.44 -55.42
CA SER A 928 -61.44 69.80 -55.88
C SER A 928 -61.29 68.50 -56.67
N ASN A 929 -60.24 68.35 -57.48
CA ASN A 929 -60.11 67.20 -58.37
C ASN A 929 -59.80 65.91 -57.63
N TYR A 930 -59.02 65.99 -56.53
CA TYR A 930 -58.73 64.82 -55.70
C TYR A 930 -59.91 64.47 -54.80
N SER A 931 -60.59 65.46 -54.20
CA SER A 931 -61.79 65.17 -53.39
C SER A 931 -62.94 64.57 -54.21
N ILE A 932 -63.03 64.85 -55.52
CA ILE A 932 -63.91 64.11 -56.44
C ILE A 932 -63.52 62.63 -56.49
N ASP A 933 -62.26 62.30 -56.78
CA ASP A 933 -61.85 60.89 -56.95
C ASP A 933 -61.88 60.11 -55.63
N LEU A 934 -61.40 60.69 -54.52
CA LEU A 934 -61.44 60.09 -53.19
C LEU A 934 -62.88 59.72 -52.76
N VAL A 935 -63.84 60.63 -52.96
CA VAL A 935 -65.26 60.37 -52.65
C VAL A 935 -65.89 59.38 -53.65
N THR A 936 -65.51 59.45 -54.93
CA THR A 936 -65.98 58.49 -55.95
C THR A 936 -65.55 57.07 -55.59
N ASN A 937 -64.29 56.89 -55.18
CA ASN A 937 -63.72 55.59 -54.83
C ASN A 937 -64.26 55.06 -53.50
N LEU A 938 -64.36 55.91 -52.47
CA LEU A 938 -65.00 55.56 -51.20
C LEU A 938 -66.43 55.03 -51.41
N LEU A 939 -67.26 55.76 -52.16
CA LEU A 939 -68.64 55.36 -52.46
C LEU A 939 -68.73 54.14 -53.40
N ARG A 940 -67.76 53.96 -54.31
CA ARG A 940 -67.68 52.82 -55.23
C ARG A 940 -67.36 51.51 -54.51
N ARG A 941 -66.49 51.53 -53.50
CA ARG A 941 -66.12 50.33 -52.71
C ARG A 941 -67.08 50.06 -51.55
N ASN A 942 -67.51 51.10 -50.83
CA ASN A 942 -68.42 50.96 -49.68
C ASN A 942 -69.90 50.95 -50.08
N PHE A 943 -70.24 50.57 -51.31
CA PHE A 943 -71.60 50.62 -51.84
C PHE A 943 -72.60 49.76 -51.02
N GLU A 944 -72.14 48.65 -50.45
CA GLU A 944 -72.94 47.77 -49.57
C GLU A 944 -73.34 48.44 -48.23
N LEU A 945 -72.65 49.52 -47.83
CA LEU A 945 -73.03 50.28 -46.64
C LEU A 945 -74.28 51.14 -46.87
N LEU A 946 -74.62 51.46 -48.12
CA LEU A 946 -75.70 52.38 -48.52
C LEU A 946 -77.09 51.71 -48.54
N ASP A 947 -77.41 50.94 -47.50
CA ASP A 947 -78.65 50.16 -47.42
C ASP A 947 -79.90 51.00 -47.18
N ASP A 948 -79.80 51.99 -46.30
CA ASP A 948 -80.96 52.71 -45.78
C ASP A 948 -81.20 54.04 -46.50
N VAL A 949 -82.48 54.37 -46.64
CA VAL A 949 -82.98 55.55 -47.34
C VAL A 949 -82.45 56.85 -46.74
N GLU A 950 -82.11 56.86 -45.45
CA GLU A 950 -81.62 58.04 -44.74
C GLU A 950 -80.13 58.31 -45.03
N THR A 951 -79.27 57.30 -44.94
CA THR A 951 -77.84 57.39 -45.31
C THR A 951 -77.67 57.70 -46.79
N GLN A 952 -78.47 57.07 -47.67
CA GLN A 952 -78.54 57.44 -49.09
C GLN A 952 -78.88 58.93 -49.27
N LEU A 953 -79.91 59.44 -48.58
CA LEU A 953 -80.28 60.87 -48.61
C LEU A 953 -79.22 61.79 -47.99
N MET A 954 -78.43 61.33 -47.02
CA MET A 954 -77.30 62.09 -46.51
C MET A 954 -76.17 62.17 -47.56
N VAL A 955 -75.84 61.07 -48.26
CA VAL A 955 -74.85 61.12 -49.35
C VAL A 955 -75.24 62.14 -50.43
N PHE A 956 -76.51 62.16 -50.86
CA PHE A 956 -77.00 63.16 -51.82
C PHE A 956 -76.94 64.61 -51.31
N LYS A 957 -76.95 64.86 -49.98
CA LYS A 957 -76.84 66.21 -49.39
C LYS A 957 -75.39 66.67 -49.23
N THR A 958 -74.48 65.76 -48.91
CA THR A 958 -73.08 66.09 -48.58
C THR A 958 -72.23 66.32 -49.83
N ILE A 959 -72.58 65.72 -50.98
CA ILE A 959 -71.88 65.95 -52.25
C ILE A 959 -72.08 67.41 -52.72
N PRO A 960 -71.02 68.22 -52.88
CA PRO A 960 -71.15 69.63 -53.27
C PRO A 960 -71.72 69.81 -54.68
N SER A 961 -72.57 70.81 -54.87
CA SER A 961 -73.18 71.14 -56.18
C SER A 961 -72.20 71.61 -57.27
N VAL A 962 -70.90 71.72 -56.94
CA VAL A 962 -69.81 72.08 -57.85
C VAL A 962 -69.20 70.82 -58.52
N PHE A 963 -69.53 69.63 -58.04
CA PHE A 963 -68.96 68.38 -58.55
C PHE A 963 -69.41 68.10 -60.00
N PRO A 964 -68.48 67.79 -60.93
CA PRO A 964 -68.82 67.38 -62.29
C PRO A 964 -69.67 66.11 -62.27
N LEU A 965 -70.92 66.22 -62.73
CA LEU A 965 -71.87 65.10 -62.70
C LEU A 965 -71.31 63.85 -63.40
N GLN A 966 -70.50 64.02 -64.44
CA GLN A 966 -69.89 62.94 -65.22
C GLN A 966 -69.02 62.00 -64.36
N SER A 967 -68.14 62.52 -63.50
CA SER A 967 -67.19 61.71 -62.71
C SER A 967 -67.88 60.82 -61.67
N ILE A 968 -68.96 61.32 -61.06
CA ILE A 968 -69.71 60.62 -60.01
C ILE A 968 -71.00 59.94 -60.54
N SER A 969 -71.33 60.13 -61.82
CA SER A 969 -72.59 59.67 -62.45
C SER A 969 -72.91 58.19 -62.23
N GLU A 970 -71.92 57.30 -62.39
CA GLU A 970 -72.13 55.86 -62.24
C GLU A 970 -72.48 55.48 -60.79
N SER A 971 -71.77 56.06 -59.82
CA SER A 971 -72.02 55.84 -58.39
C SER A 971 -73.39 56.40 -57.98
N LEU A 972 -73.72 57.65 -58.37
CA LEU A 972 -75.05 58.20 -58.07
C LEU A 972 -76.17 57.45 -58.76
N LEU A 973 -76.00 56.98 -60.01
CA LEU A 973 -77.04 56.22 -60.71
C LEU A 973 -77.37 54.92 -59.96
N LYS A 974 -76.35 54.20 -59.47
CA LYS A 974 -76.55 53.00 -58.64
C LYS A 974 -77.27 53.31 -57.33
N ILE A 975 -76.91 54.40 -56.65
CA ILE A 975 -77.59 54.86 -55.42
C ILE A 975 -79.03 55.29 -55.72
N ILE A 976 -79.29 56.02 -56.80
CA ILE A 976 -80.64 56.46 -57.23
C ILE A 976 -81.54 55.24 -57.53
N ILE A 977 -81.01 54.23 -58.23
CA ILE A 977 -81.76 53.00 -58.53
C ILE A 977 -82.11 52.26 -57.23
N GLN A 978 -81.17 52.06 -56.32
CA GLN A 978 -81.47 51.43 -55.02
C GLN A 978 -82.45 52.26 -54.18
N TYR A 979 -82.31 53.58 -54.17
CA TYR A 979 -83.22 54.51 -53.48
C TYR A 979 -84.63 54.42 -54.06
N GLN A 980 -84.79 54.36 -55.39
CA GLN A 980 -86.07 54.17 -56.06
C GLN A 980 -86.68 52.80 -55.68
N VAL A 981 -85.93 51.71 -55.81
CA VAL A 981 -86.42 50.35 -55.47
C VAL A 981 -86.86 50.27 -54.00
N LYS A 982 -86.04 50.72 -53.05
CA LYS A 982 -86.39 50.68 -51.61
C LYS A 982 -87.50 51.68 -51.23
N LYS A 983 -87.66 52.79 -51.96
CA LYS A 983 -88.80 53.70 -51.82
C LYS A 983 -90.09 53.08 -52.37
N GLU A 984 -90.03 52.38 -53.49
CA GLU A 984 -91.18 51.63 -54.04
C GLU A 984 -91.56 50.45 -53.15
N GLU A 985 -90.59 49.67 -52.66
CA GLU A 985 -90.82 48.60 -51.69
C GLU A 985 -91.46 49.15 -50.40
N SER A 986 -90.94 50.27 -49.87
CA SER A 986 -91.52 50.93 -48.69
C SER A 986 -92.94 51.44 -48.94
N ASN A 987 -93.23 52.00 -50.12
CA ASN A 987 -94.58 52.40 -50.52
C ASN A 987 -95.51 51.19 -50.71
N LEU A 988 -95.03 50.09 -51.27
CA LEU A 988 -95.76 48.84 -51.45
C LEU A 988 -96.09 48.22 -50.08
N ARG A 989 -95.10 48.16 -49.18
CA ARG A 989 -95.26 47.68 -47.79
C ARG A 989 -96.21 48.56 -46.99
N LYS A 990 -96.16 49.89 -47.16
CA LYS A 990 -97.12 50.85 -46.58
C LYS A 990 -98.53 50.68 -47.16
N SER A 991 -98.65 50.27 -48.43
CA SER A 991 -99.94 50.00 -49.09
C SER A 991 -100.52 48.64 -48.66
N LEU A 992 -99.68 47.62 -48.50
CA LEU A 992 -100.03 46.33 -47.91
C LEU A 992 -100.48 46.49 -46.45
N LEU A 993 -99.75 47.27 -45.64
CA LEU A 993 -100.16 47.61 -44.27
C LEU A 993 -101.49 48.38 -44.23
N LYS A 994 -101.71 49.34 -45.14
CA LYS A 994 -103.03 49.99 -45.28
C LYS A 994 -104.13 48.99 -45.66
N ASN A 995 -103.84 48.01 -46.51
CA ASN A 995 -104.81 46.99 -46.90
C ASN A 995 -105.11 46.03 -45.74
N GLN A 996 -104.09 45.62 -44.98
CA GLN A 996 -104.25 44.83 -43.75
C GLN A 996 -105.04 45.60 -42.68
N ILE A 997 -104.82 46.90 -42.51
CA ILE A 997 -105.63 47.76 -41.64
C ILE A 997 -107.08 47.82 -42.15
N SER A 998 -107.30 48.03 -43.45
CA SER A 998 -108.65 48.05 -44.03
C SER A 998 -109.40 46.72 -43.82
N ILE A 999 -108.71 45.58 -43.94
CA ILE A 999 -109.26 44.25 -43.65
C ILE A 999 -109.53 44.08 -42.14
N SER A 1000 -108.64 44.60 -41.28
CA SER A 1000 -108.82 44.59 -39.83
C SER A 1000 -110.00 45.47 -39.39
N ASP A 1001 -110.22 46.61 -40.03
CA ASP A 1001 -111.38 47.49 -39.81
C ASP A 1001 -112.68 46.82 -40.28
N GLU A 1002 -112.64 46.09 -41.40
CA GLU A 1002 -113.78 45.35 -41.95
C GLU A 1002 -114.16 44.15 -41.08
N VAL A 1003 -113.16 43.42 -40.55
CA VAL A 1003 -113.36 42.40 -39.49
C VAL A 1003 -113.88 43.04 -38.21
N SER A 1004 -113.39 44.22 -37.81
CA SER A 1004 -113.85 44.90 -36.59
C SER A 1004 -115.32 45.32 -36.69
N ARG A 1005 -115.77 45.84 -37.85
CA ARG A 1005 -117.21 46.13 -38.08
C ARG A 1005 -118.09 44.89 -38.01
N ASN A 1006 -117.58 43.73 -38.43
CA ASN A 1006 -118.28 42.44 -38.28
C ASN A 1006 -118.30 41.93 -36.81
N PHE A 1007 -117.49 42.50 -35.91
CA PHE A 1007 -117.55 42.26 -34.46
C PHE A 1007 -118.38 43.31 -33.70
N GLU A 1008 -118.62 44.50 -34.27
CA GLU A 1008 -119.46 45.55 -33.65
C GLU A 1008 -120.97 45.31 -33.81
N ASN A 1009 -121.41 44.28 -34.54
CA ASN A 1009 -122.83 44.00 -34.75
C ASN A 1009 -123.21 42.49 -34.77
N PRO A 1010 -123.06 41.77 -33.64
CA PRO A 1010 -123.54 40.39 -33.49
C PRO A 1010 -125.03 40.32 -33.06
N GLU A 1011 -125.77 39.36 -33.62
CA GLU A 1011 -126.93 38.71 -32.96
C GLU A 1011 -126.46 37.55 -32.07
#